data_AF-C8WJ59-F1
#
_entry.id   AF-C8WJ59-F1
#
_cell.length_a   1.000
_cell.length_b   1.000
_cell.length_c   1.000
_cell.angle_alpha   90.00
_cell.angle_beta   90.00
_cell.angle_gamma   90.00
#
_symmetry.space_group_name_H-M   'P 1'
#
loop_
_entity.id
_entity.type
_entity.pdbx_description
1 polymer ?
#
loop_
_entity_poly.entity_id
_entity_poly.type
_entity_poly.pdbx_seq_one_letter_code
_entity_poly.pdbx_strand_id
1 'polypeptide(L)'
;MITRRNNTTLFYATTFEAYPDNAKFEIWPVIVDVFQNWIVEKERRQRGNRTPSPARQIDFDISTALKWNQGMRLSAYSALTLRGAMASSLETWGSRKGTTSTKISSSVILGEIQKSLEPWVSNPSDDFMPLRSVRLSKSFAQGTMDIDAPSSSLTTRIMEGDRIPKHWAMDYSEQDSESWWRTWHTCVGITESSVGVYSVTVQVSYSIDPTYMRSDVKTPPRNVPICIRKLLDTEGIACISGEDPLDGNALFIDKCFYGQPYTFNQFYNDLTKPIRNVPLVAVTSDDDGAYPVNPDELARKLTGIAFVVALDKSNKELDKVLEGTFFDRGSRNYAYRPLRHSIQVYFPGLNMDDPRDAKRHYRFSSEWISRFSGSICESVASDVIAGSVRAFSQSDKVVACCQDIQNAIDKARRDELASRYREGQGKEERNAERIKLQAQYSKALDELARTQREKNASIEEIAQMSQLLDESMVTIEQKDQEIDDMSEYTSLLEKDIDSKEKKIASLKQELDSVWDIAHESEQLQWRVKSLTEQLQRKEPTSNDAYPLEKMVSLPSSVADALQLATEAFPKKIIALPEAVRSAQAHASGSANETWQILLGLATVLHPLCFSDNPEKDGSITDTYKRMTGYDLSLRESKATNDVPAYVRARRRTYEGRIIDITPHVKGRSGKRGETLRVHFAIDEKTERIVIGHCGAHLDTAGTKRKGF
;
A
#
# COMPACT_ATOMS: atom_id res chain seq x y z
N MET A 1 27.58 19.07 -21.32
CA MET A 1 27.88 18.95 -22.76
C MET A 1 27.02 19.99 -23.48
N ILE A 2 27.64 20.86 -24.27
CA ILE A 2 27.04 22.09 -24.80
C ILE A 2 25.95 21.74 -25.84
N THR A 3 24.68 21.85 -25.45
CA THR A 3 23.54 21.86 -26.40
C THR A 3 23.49 23.21 -27.10
N ARG A 4 24.34 23.41 -28.10
CA ARG A 4 24.18 24.49 -29.09
C ARG A 4 23.57 23.89 -30.37
N ARG A 5 22.24 23.84 -30.43
CA ARG A 5 21.48 23.86 -31.71
C ARG A 5 20.64 25.14 -31.85
N ASN A 6 21.01 26.22 -31.16
CA ASN A 6 20.29 27.51 -31.15
C ASN A 6 20.37 28.31 -32.47
N ASN A 7 20.95 27.76 -33.55
CA ASN A 7 21.07 28.46 -34.84
C ASN A 7 20.55 27.63 -36.03
N THR A 8 19.63 26.69 -35.79
CA THR A 8 19.01 25.87 -36.84
C THR A 8 17.59 26.36 -37.13
N THR A 9 17.26 26.51 -38.41
CA THR A 9 15.92 26.85 -38.89
C THR A 9 15.30 25.63 -39.56
N LEU A 10 14.16 25.17 -39.06
CA LEU A 10 13.40 24.08 -39.68
C LEU A 10 12.80 24.56 -41.01
N PHE A 11 13.14 23.84 -42.08
CA PHE A 11 12.77 24.16 -43.45
C PHE A 11 11.60 23.31 -43.93
N TYR A 12 11.61 22.02 -43.61
CA TYR A 12 10.61 21.03 -43.99
C TYR A 12 10.48 19.99 -42.88
N ALA A 13 9.27 19.54 -42.58
CA ALA A 13 9.02 18.44 -41.65
C ALA A 13 7.72 17.71 -42.03
N THR A 14 7.78 16.38 -42.06
CA THR A 14 6.59 15.54 -42.27
C THR A 14 6.74 14.19 -41.57
N THR A 15 5.60 13.58 -41.25
CA THR A 15 5.49 12.20 -40.81
C THR A 15 4.32 11.54 -41.54
N PHE A 16 4.57 10.37 -42.10
CA PHE A 16 3.56 9.56 -42.77
C PHE A 16 3.85 8.07 -42.56
N GLU A 17 2.84 7.25 -42.77
CA GLU A 17 2.93 5.79 -42.71
C GLU A 17 3.13 5.25 -44.12
N ALA A 18 4.14 4.39 -44.29
CA ALA A 18 4.40 3.64 -45.49
C ALA A 18 4.01 2.17 -45.25
N TYR A 19 3.22 1.59 -46.15
CA TYR A 19 2.78 0.20 -46.09
C TYR A 19 2.86 -0.44 -47.49
N PRO A 20 3.06 -1.76 -47.57
CA PRO A 20 3.10 -2.46 -48.84
C PRO A 20 1.70 -2.52 -49.46
N ASP A 21 1.61 -2.35 -50.78
CA ASP A 21 0.36 -2.61 -51.52
C ASP A 21 -0.10 -4.06 -51.38
N ASN A 22 0.84 -4.97 -51.09
CA ASN A 22 0.58 -6.37 -50.83
C ASN A 22 1.32 -6.81 -49.56
N ALA A 23 0.55 -7.11 -48.51
CA ALA A 23 1.02 -7.45 -47.16
C ALA A 23 2.01 -8.63 -47.06
N LYS A 24 2.22 -9.39 -48.14
CA LYS A 24 3.24 -10.45 -48.21
C LYS A 24 4.67 -9.91 -48.37
N PHE A 25 4.82 -8.66 -48.77
CA PHE A 25 6.12 -8.06 -49.04
C PHE A 25 6.59 -7.16 -47.92
N GLU A 26 7.89 -7.22 -47.67
CA GLU A 26 8.58 -6.24 -46.85
C GLU A 26 9.03 -5.04 -47.66
N ILE A 27 8.86 -3.86 -47.07
CA ILE A 27 9.24 -2.59 -47.66
C ILE A 27 10.36 -1.86 -46.90
N TRP A 28 10.70 -2.24 -45.66
CA TRP A 28 11.79 -1.59 -44.90
C TRP A 28 13.11 -1.49 -45.69
N PRO A 29 13.65 -2.56 -46.32
CA PRO A 29 14.86 -2.46 -47.13
C PRO A 29 14.70 -1.51 -48.32
N VAL A 30 13.50 -1.41 -48.88
CA VAL A 30 13.21 -0.53 -50.02
C VAL A 30 13.17 0.93 -49.58
N ILE A 31 12.55 1.23 -48.42
CA ILE A 31 12.53 2.58 -47.85
C ILE A 31 13.97 3.05 -47.56
N VAL A 32 14.80 2.22 -46.92
CA VAL A 32 16.20 2.55 -46.62
C VAL A 32 17.00 2.75 -47.91
N ASP A 33 16.76 1.93 -48.94
CA ASP A 33 17.43 2.04 -50.25
C ASP A 33 17.09 3.35 -50.96
N VAL A 34 15.86 3.86 -50.84
CA VAL A 34 15.48 5.18 -51.38
C VAL A 34 16.36 6.29 -50.81
N PHE A 35 16.57 6.30 -49.49
CA PHE A 35 17.40 7.31 -48.84
C PHE A 35 18.88 7.14 -49.16
N GLN A 36 19.38 5.90 -49.20
CA GLN A 36 20.75 5.60 -49.60
C GLN A 36 21.03 6.11 -51.02
N ASN A 37 20.19 5.73 -51.99
CA ASN A 37 20.35 6.13 -53.39
C ASN A 37 20.22 7.63 -53.57
N TRP A 38 19.33 8.28 -52.81
CA TRP A 38 19.23 9.74 -52.78
C TRP A 38 20.54 10.40 -52.35
N ILE A 39 21.17 9.94 -51.25
CA ILE A 39 22.47 10.48 -50.80
C ILE A 39 23.54 10.27 -51.86
N VAL A 40 23.64 9.04 -52.40
CA VAL A 40 24.64 8.70 -53.42
C VAL A 40 24.52 9.58 -54.66
N GLU A 41 23.31 9.76 -55.18
CA GLU A 41 23.07 10.64 -56.33
C GLU A 41 23.38 12.10 -56.02
N LYS A 42 23.00 12.56 -54.83
CA LYS A 42 23.17 13.96 -54.41
C LYS A 42 24.65 14.33 -54.29
N GLU A 43 25.44 13.54 -53.58
CA GLU A 43 26.89 13.71 -53.44
C GLU A 43 27.61 13.64 -54.79
N ARG A 44 27.20 12.72 -55.67
CA ARG A 44 27.80 12.58 -57.01
C ARG A 44 27.56 13.82 -57.88
N ARG A 45 26.34 14.39 -57.83
CA ARG A 45 26.01 15.62 -58.57
C ARG A 45 26.85 16.81 -58.10
N GLN A 46 27.11 16.92 -56.80
CA GLN A 46 27.85 18.05 -56.25
C GLN A 46 29.37 17.95 -56.42
N ARG A 47 29.97 16.73 -56.36
CA ARG A 47 31.41 16.60 -56.08
C ARG A 47 32.20 15.69 -57.03
N GLY A 48 31.51 14.96 -57.91
CA GLY A 48 32.16 13.94 -58.74
C GLY A 48 32.84 12.84 -57.92
N ASN A 49 33.61 11.98 -58.56
CA ASN A 49 34.08 10.73 -57.95
C ASN A 49 35.40 10.83 -57.15
N ARG A 50 35.91 12.02 -56.77
CA ARG A 50 37.32 12.17 -56.30
C ARG A 50 37.56 12.51 -54.81
N THR A 51 36.60 13.05 -54.06
CA THR A 51 36.75 13.42 -52.63
C THR A 51 36.15 12.37 -51.68
N PRO A 52 36.69 12.13 -50.47
CA PRO A 52 36.03 11.31 -49.46
C PRO A 52 34.61 11.83 -49.21
N SER A 53 33.62 10.95 -49.22
CA SER A 53 32.21 11.31 -49.06
C SER A 53 31.38 10.11 -48.57
N PRO A 54 30.20 10.35 -47.99
CA PRO A 54 29.25 9.30 -47.65
C PRO A 54 28.95 8.35 -48.82
N ALA A 55 28.78 8.88 -50.04
CA ALA A 55 28.51 8.08 -51.23
C ALA A 55 29.61 7.06 -51.54
N ARG A 56 30.88 7.43 -51.35
CA ARG A 56 32.01 6.52 -51.57
C ARG A 56 32.08 5.40 -50.54
N GLN A 57 31.76 5.70 -49.28
CA GLN A 57 31.70 4.65 -48.27
C GLN A 57 30.57 3.67 -48.56
N ILE A 58 29.41 4.16 -48.99
CA ILE A 58 28.28 3.33 -49.43
C ILE A 58 28.71 2.43 -50.60
N ASP A 59 29.34 3.00 -51.63
CA ASP A 59 29.85 2.24 -52.79
C ASP A 59 30.90 1.21 -52.37
N PHE A 60 31.80 1.57 -51.44
CA PHE A 60 32.81 0.68 -50.90
C PHE A 60 32.18 -0.51 -50.17
N ASP A 61 31.22 -0.28 -49.29
CA ASP A 61 30.49 -1.32 -48.56
C ASP A 61 29.79 -2.28 -49.52
N ILE A 62 29.07 -1.76 -50.51
CA ILE A 62 28.34 -2.56 -51.51
C ILE A 62 29.34 -3.38 -52.34
N SER A 63 30.43 -2.77 -52.82
CA SER A 63 31.43 -3.46 -53.63
C SER A 63 32.18 -4.54 -52.84
N THR A 64 32.46 -4.30 -51.56
CA THR A 64 33.11 -5.25 -50.66
C THR A 64 32.20 -6.44 -50.42
N ALA A 65 30.91 -6.22 -50.16
CA ALA A 65 29.92 -7.28 -50.03
C ALA A 65 29.82 -8.13 -51.32
N LEU A 66 29.82 -7.49 -52.50
CA LEU A 66 29.80 -8.21 -53.78
C LEU A 66 31.06 -9.05 -54.03
N LYS A 67 32.24 -8.49 -53.76
CA LYS A 67 33.52 -9.22 -53.88
C LYS A 67 33.60 -10.39 -52.90
N TRP A 68 33.11 -10.21 -51.68
CA TRP A 68 33.06 -11.26 -50.67
C TRP A 68 32.11 -12.38 -51.11
N ASN A 69 30.91 -12.05 -51.60
CA ASN A 69 29.97 -13.02 -52.16
C ASN A 69 30.52 -13.76 -53.39
N GLN A 70 31.22 -13.07 -54.30
CA GLN A 70 31.89 -13.69 -55.44
C GLN A 70 33.04 -14.60 -55.00
N GLY A 71 33.87 -14.15 -54.06
CA GLY A 71 34.96 -14.95 -53.47
C GLY A 71 34.46 -16.19 -52.74
N MET A 72 33.31 -16.09 -52.06
CA MET A 72 32.64 -17.23 -51.43
C MET A 72 32.01 -18.18 -52.44
N ARG A 73 31.39 -17.68 -53.52
CA ARG A 73 30.92 -18.53 -54.61
C ARG A 73 32.07 -19.27 -55.28
N LEU A 74 33.19 -18.58 -55.52
CA LEU A 74 34.41 -19.20 -56.07
C LEU A 74 35.02 -20.19 -55.09
N SER A 75 35.06 -19.90 -53.78
CA SER A 75 35.55 -20.82 -52.74
C SER A 75 34.66 -22.05 -52.60
N ALA A 76 33.34 -21.88 -52.63
CA ALA A 76 32.36 -22.97 -52.61
C ALA A 76 32.44 -23.82 -53.88
N TYR A 77 32.55 -23.20 -55.06
CA TYR A 77 32.83 -23.91 -56.31
C TYR A 77 34.16 -24.65 -56.25
N SER A 78 35.23 -24.02 -55.78
CA SER A 78 36.55 -24.65 -55.62
C SER A 78 36.50 -25.83 -54.66
N ALA A 79 35.75 -25.72 -53.56
CA ALA A 79 35.53 -26.77 -52.59
C ALA A 79 34.69 -27.93 -53.16
N LEU A 80 33.71 -27.65 -54.02
CA LEU A 80 32.94 -28.64 -54.79
C LEU A 80 33.80 -29.34 -55.85
N THR A 81 34.67 -28.61 -56.56
CA THR A 81 35.61 -29.17 -57.54
C THR A 81 36.72 -29.98 -56.87
N LEU A 82 37.26 -29.50 -55.74
CA LEU A 82 38.18 -30.26 -54.88
C LEU A 82 37.50 -31.50 -54.31
N ARG A 83 36.21 -31.45 -53.97
CA ARG A 83 35.42 -32.64 -53.62
C ARG A 83 35.30 -33.62 -54.79
N GLY A 84 35.08 -33.14 -56.02
CA GLY A 84 35.05 -33.97 -57.22
C GLY A 84 36.40 -34.64 -57.51
N ALA A 85 37.50 -33.91 -57.35
CA ALA A 85 38.86 -34.42 -57.52
C ALA A 85 39.33 -35.32 -56.35
N MET A 86 38.90 -35.03 -55.12
CA MET A 86 39.16 -35.88 -53.95
C MET A 86 38.28 -37.11 -53.91
N ALA A 87 37.04 -37.07 -54.41
CA ALA A 87 36.18 -38.24 -54.55
C ALA A 87 36.77 -39.25 -55.56
N SER A 88 37.35 -38.79 -56.67
CA SER A 88 38.05 -39.69 -57.60
C SER A 88 39.38 -40.23 -57.05
N SER A 89 40.02 -39.49 -56.13
CA SER A 89 41.28 -39.90 -55.48
C SER A 89 41.07 -40.74 -54.20
N LEU A 90 39.89 -40.68 -53.57
CA LEU A 90 39.55 -41.45 -52.36
C LEU A 90 39.01 -42.84 -52.66
N GLU A 91 38.50 -43.11 -53.86
CA GLU A 91 38.22 -44.48 -54.32
C GLU A 91 39.50 -45.32 -54.51
N THR A 92 40.67 -44.67 -54.63
CA THR A 92 41.97 -45.35 -54.78
C THR A 92 42.79 -45.44 -53.48
N TRP A 93 42.37 -44.78 -52.39
CA TRP A 93 43.16 -44.67 -51.14
C TRP A 93 42.48 -45.27 -49.89
N GLY A 94 41.41 -46.06 -50.07
CA GLY A 94 40.73 -46.76 -48.98
C GLY A 94 41.41 -48.05 -48.49
N SER A 95 42.59 -48.42 -49.00
CA SER A 95 43.19 -49.74 -48.75
C SER A 95 44.41 -49.77 -47.82
N ARG A 96 44.88 -48.65 -47.24
CA ARG A 96 46.05 -48.71 -46.33
C ARG A 96 45.98 -47.77 -45.13
N LYS A 97 45.95 -48.44 -43.97
CA LYS A 97 46.38 -48.05 -42.62
C LYS A 97 45.43 -47.18 -41.80
N GLY A 98 45.06 -47.75 -40.66
CA GLY A 98 44.38 -47.07 -39.57
C GLY A 98 45.34 -46.14 -38.81
N THR A 99 44.83 -44.95 -38.54
CA THR A 99 45.27 -44.07 -37.45
C THR A 99 44.10 -43.17 -37.08
N THR A 100 43.78 -43.14 -35.79
CA THR A 100 42.80 -42.26 -35.16
C THR A 100 43.31 -40.82 -35.18
N SER A 101 42.75 -39.98 -36.05
CA SER A 101 42.88 -38.52 -35.99
C SER A 101 41.55 -37.93 -35.51
N THR A 102 41.63 -37.06 -34.52
CA THR A 102 40.51 -36.37 -33.87
C THR A 102 39.68 -35.62 -34.92
N LYS A 103 38.53 -36.19 -35.29
CA LYS A 103 37.56 -35.55 -36.18
C LYS A 103 36.93 -34.37 -35.44
N ILE A 104 37.44 -33.16 -35.69
CA ILE A 104 36.59 -31.97 -35.57
C ILE A 104 35.48 -32.18 -36.59
N SER A 105 34.24 -32.35 -36.12
CA SER A 105 33.12 -32.60 -37.00
C SER A 105 33.01 -31.46 -38.00
N SER A 106 32.99 -31.79 -39.29
CA SER A 106 32.71 -30.85 -40.37
C SER A 106 31.42 -30.07 -40.15
N SER A 107 30.47 -30.59 -39.34
CA SER A 107 29.25 -29.88 -38.94
C SER A 107 29.48 -28.70 -38.00
N VAL A 108 30.53 -28.71 -37.17
CA VAL A 108 30.84 -27.64 -36.22
C VAL A 108 31.53 -26.49 -36.93
N ILE A 109 32.50 -26.81 -37.80
CA ILE A 109 33.14 -25.82 -38.67
C ILE A 109 32.12 -25.25 -39.66
N LEU A 110 31.25 -26.08 -40.26
CA LEU A 110 30.14 -25.60 -41.09
C LEU A 110 29.15 -24.76 -40.28
N GLY A 111 28.86 -25.09 -39.02
CA GLY A 111 27.95 -24.33 -38.18
C GLY A 111 28.49 -22.95 -37.78
N GLU A 112 29.78 -22.84 -37.47
CA GLU A 112 30.42 -21.54 -37.21
C GLU A 112 30.65 -20.73 -38.49
N ILE A 113 31.02 -21.39 -39.59
CA ILE A 113 31.12 -20.76 -40.90
C ILE A 113 29.73 -20.27 -41.34
N GLN A 114 28.66 -21.06 -41.17
CA GLN A 114 27.25 -20.72 -41.46
C GLN A 114 26.74 -19.55 -40.61
N LYS A 115 27.12 -19.47 -39.33
CA LYS A 115 26.83 -18.31 -38.45
C LYS A 115 27.62 -17.06 -38.84
N SER A 116 28.84 -17.19 -39.38
CA SER A 116 29.62 -16.06 -39.91
C SER A 116 29.26 -15.69 -41.37
N LEU A 117 28.55 -16.60 -42.06
CA LEU A 117 28.04 -16.54 -43.43
C LEU A 117 26.61 -16.00 -43.52
N GLU A 118 26.18 -15.13 -42.61
CA GLU A 118 25.01 -14.28 -42.87
C GLU A 118 25.45 -12.91 -43.41
N PRO A 119 25.80 -12.80 -44.72
CA PRO A 119 25.47 -11.58 -45.43
C PRO A 119 23.94 -11.54 -45.57
N TRP A 120 23.35 -10.38 -45.84
CA TRP A 120 21.96 -10.26 -46.31
C TRP A 120 21.74 -10.88 -47.72
N VAL A 121 22.35 -12.04 -47.96
CA VAL A 121 21.98 -13.06 -48.94
C VAL A 121 21.85 -14.42 -48.23
N SER A 122 21.52 -14.44 -46.93
CA SER A 122 20.55 -15.44 -46.47
C SER A 122 19.23 -15.03 -47.09
N ASN A 123 18.67 -15.91 -47.91
CA ASN A 123 17.26 -15.84 -48.24
C ASN A 123 16.52 -15.70 -46.90
N PRO A 124 15.62 -14.73 -46.71
CA PRO A 124 14.66 -14.74 -45.60
C PRO A 124 13.63 -15.88 -45.78
N SER A 125 14.07 -17.07 -46.20
CA SER A 125 13.27 -18.29 -46.26
C SER A 125 13.25 -18.84 -44.83
N ASP A 126 12.15 -18.71 -44.10
CA ASP A 126 10.88 -19.32 -44.50
C ASP A 126 9.63 -18.42 -44.43
N ASP A 127 9.75 -17.12 -44.11
CA ASP A 127 8.58 -16.26 -43.82
C ASP A 127 8.51 -14.94 -44.62
N PHE A 128 9.47 -14.60 -45.49
CA PHE A 128 9.59 -13.22 -45.96
C PHE A 128 10.19 -13.03 -47.36
N MET A 129 9.56 -12.18 -48.17
CA MET A 129 10.07 -11.73 -49.46
C MET A 129 10.15 -10.19 -49.46
N PRO A 130 11.32 -9.57 -49.67
CA PRO A 130 11.37 -8.13 -49.90
C PRO A 130 10.60 -7.79 -51.18
N LEU A 131 9.93 -6.64 -51.21
CA LEU A 131 9.14 -6.19 -52.36
C LEU A 131 9.94 -6.23 -53.67
N ARG A 132 11.25 -5.92 -53.59
CA ARG A 132 12.20 -6.10 -54.68
C ARG A 132 13.62 -6.29 -54.15
N SER A 133 14.51 -6.80 -54.99
CA SER A 133 15.94 -6.87 -54.68
C SER A 133 16.52 -5.46 -54.54
N VAL A 134 17.16 -5.18 -53.40
CA VAL A 134 17.86 -3.92 -53.13
C VAL A 134 19.35 -4.18 -52.87
N ARG A 135 20.19 -3.15 -53.04
CA ARG A 135 21.63 -3.22 -52.74
C ARG A 135 21.98 -2.21 -51.66
N LEU A 136 21.87 -2.65 -50.41
CA LEU A 136 22.16 -1.81 -49.26
C LEU A 136 23.62 -1.93 -48.81
N SER A 137 24.23 -0.80 -48.47
CA SER A 137 25.44 -0.74 -47.66
C SER A 137 25.14 -1.32 -46.29
N LYS A 138 26.02 -2.22 -45.83
CA LYS A 138 25.88 -2.87 -44.53
C LYS A 138 25.92 -1.86 -43.40
N SER A 139 26.90 -0.94 -43.41
CA SER A 139 27.03 0.02 -42.31
C SER A 139 25.88 1.04 -42.27
N PHE A 140 25.34 1.41 -43.44
CA PHE A 140 24.18 2.31 -43.55
C PHE A 140 22.90 1.67 -42.99
N ALA A 141 22.60 0.44 -43.41
CA ALA A 141 21.41 -0.27 -42.95
C ALA A 141 21.48 -0.68 -41.47
N GLN A 142 22.67 -1.06 -40.98
CA GLN A 142 22.87 -1.51 -39.59
C GLN A 142 23.06 -0.37 -38.59
N GLY A 143 22.97 0.90 -39.01
CA GLY A 143 23.11 2.02 -38.09
C GLY A 143 24.52 2.15 -37.49
N THR A 144 25.55 1.71 -38.22
CA THR A 144 26.95 1.78 -37.78
C THR A 144 27.78 2.77 -38.60
N MET A 145 27.20 3.35 -39.65
CA MET A 145 27.87 4.37 -40.45
C MET A 145 28.03 5.65 -39.64
N ASP A 146 29.26 6.16 -39.60
CA ASP A 146 29.62 7.45 -39.02
C ASP A 146 30.75 8.05 -39.84
N ILE A 147 30.40 9.03 -40.68
CA ILE A 147 31.31 9.63 -41.65
C ILE A 147 31.27 11.13 -41.45
N ASP A 148 32.44 11.71 -41.22
CA ASP A 148 32.64 13.15 -41.18
C ASP A 148 33.63 13.54 -42.30
N ALA A 149 33.09 14.03 -43.41
CA ALA A 149 33.86 14.52 -44.54
C ALA A 149 33.85 16.05 -44.56
N PRO A 150 34.84 16.72 -45.21
CA PRO A 150 35.04 18.17 -45.08
C PRO A 150 33.82 19.07 -45.36
N SER A 151 32.89 18.61 -46.20
CA SER A 151 31.69 19.37 -46.60
C SER A 151 30.40 18.57 -46.41
N SER A 152 30.45 17.39 -45.80
CA SER A 152 29.26 16.58 -45.51
C SER A 152 29.53 15.57 -44.42
N SER A 153 28.53 15.29 -43.59
CA SER A 153 28.58 14.19 -42.64
C SER A 153 27.35 13.29 -42.78
N LEU A 154 27.51 12.02 -42.43
CA LEU A 154 26.43 11.04 -42.41
C LEU A 154 26.62 10.12 -41.21
N THR A 155 25.62 10.11 -40.36
CA THR A 155 25.52 9.19 -39.23
C THR A 155 24.24 8.38 -39.37
N THR A 156 24.31 7.09 -39.09
CA THR A 156 23.14 6.21 -39.02
C THR A 156 23.11 5.52 -37.67
N ARG A 157 21.93 5.25 -37.11
CA ARG A 157 21.75 4.51 -35.84
C ARG A 157 20.51 3.62 -35.92
N ILE A 158 20.50 2.57 -35.11
CA ILE A 158 19.35 1.67 -34.96
C ILE A 158 19.03 1.42 -33.49
N MET A 159 17.77 1.08 -33.23
CA MET A 159 17.36 0.29 -32.08
C MET A 159 16.98 -1.10 -32.58
N GLU A 160 17.61 -2.12 -32.01
CA GLU A 160 17.37 -3.52 -32.39
C GLU A 160 15.89 -3.88 -32.24
N GLY A 161 15.41 -4.70 -33.18
CA GLY A 161 14.09 -5.33 -33.16
C GLY A 161 14.21 -6.80 -33.54
N ASP A 162 13.10 -7.53 -33.55
CA ASP A 162 13.12 -8.99 -33.67
C ASP A 162 13.55 -9.50 -35.06
N ARG A 163 13.08 -8.84 -36.13
CA ARG A 163 13.38 -9.20 -37.54
C ARG A 163 14.10 -8.07 -38.28
N ILE A 164 13.62 -6.86 -38.06
CA ILE A 164 14.15 -5.60 -38.60
C ILE A 164 14.36 -4.62 -37.45
N PRO A 165 15.12 -3.54 -37.65
CA PRO A 165 15.26 -2.51 -36.61
C PRO A 165 13.90 -1.93 -36.22
N LYS A 166 13.59 -1.96 -34.92
CA LYS A 166 12.39 -1.30 -34.38
C LYS A 166 12.38 0.19 -34.69
N HIS A 167 13.55 0.80 -34.57
CA HIS A 167 13.81 2.17 -35.01
C HIS A 167 15.09 2.20 -35.84
N TRP A 168 15.09 2.95 -36.93
CA TRP A 168 16.27 3.29 -37.72
C TRP A 168 16.28 4.79 -37.96
N ALA A 169 17.45 5.42 -37.92
CA ALA A 169 17.56 6.83 -38.23
C ALA A 169 18.87 7.15 -38.95
N MET A 170 18.84 8.23 -39.72
CA MET A 170 20.02 8.85 -40.29
C MET A 170 20.02 10.36 -40.08
N ASP A 171 21.20 10.90 -39.84
CA ASP A 171 21.48 12.33 -39.81
C ASP A 171 22.51 12.63 -40.91
N TYR A 172 22.08 13.33 -41.96
CA TYR A 172 22.92 13.75 -43.07
C TYR A 172 23.07 15.28 -43.05
N SER A 173 24.30 15.77 -43.04
CA SER A 173 24.58 17.20 -43.15
C SER A 173 25.42 17.49 -44.39
N GLU A 174 25.18 18.62 -45.04
CA GLU A 174 25.97 19.05 -46.20
C GLU A 174 26.11 20.57 -46.26
N GLN A 175 27.23 21.01 -46.81
CA GLN A 175 27.43 22.40 -47.19
C GLN A 175 26.53 22.78 -48.37
N ASP A 176 25.85 23.91 -48.27
CA ASP A 176 25.05 24.45 -49.37
C ASP A 176 25.93 24.81 -50.58
N SER A 177 25.44 24.48 -51.78
CA SER A 177 26.18 24.65 -53.04
C SER A 177 26.28 26.10 -53.52
N GLU A 178 25.36 26.96 -53.10
CA GLU A 178 25.30 28.38 -53.50
C GLU A 178 25.80 29.30 -52.37
N SER A 179 25.63 28.88 -51.11
CA SER A 179 25.87 29.68 -49.92
C SER A 179 26.84 28.96 -48.98
N TRP A 180 28.14 29.29 -49.05
CA TRP A 180 29.17 28.69 -48.19
C TRP A 180 28.91 28.84 -46.67
N TRP A 181 28.06 29.79 -46.27
CA TRP A 181 27.70 30.05 -44.89
C TRP A 181 26.46 29.28 -44.42
N ARG A 182 25.83 28.48 -45.27
CA ARG A 182 24.62 27.71 -44.94
C ARG A 182 24.92 26.22 -44.98
N THR A 183 24.61 25.50 -43.91
CA THR A 183 24.72 24.03 -43.88
C THR A 183 23.32 23.43 -43.79
N TRP A 184 22.98 22.52 -44.68
CA TRP A 184 21.72 21.76 -44.64
C TRP A 184 21.88 20.53 -43.75
N HIS A 185 20.83 20.21 -43.02
CA HIS A 185 20.70 19.01 -42.20
C HIS A 185 19.42 18.29 -42.58
N THR A 186 19.53 17.05 -43.04
CA THR A 186 18.40 16.15 -43.30
C THR A 186 18.45 15.01 -42.29
N CYS A 187 17.48 14.99 -41.40
CA CYS A 187 17.26 13.91 -40.44
C CYS A 187 16.09 13.06 -40.91
N VAL A 188 16.27 11.75 -40.89
CA VAL A 188 15.22 10.78 -41.22
C VAL A 188 15.16 9.75 -40.11
N GLY A 189 13.94 9.46 -39.66
CA GLY A 189 13.67 8.37 -38.75
C GLY A 189 12.58 7.46 -39.32
N ILE A 190 12.76 6.16 -39.11
CA ILE A 190 11.86 5.09 -39.52
C ILE A 190 11.51 4.31 -38.25
N THR A 191 10.23 4.16 -37.97
CA THR A 191 9.72 3.40 -36.83
C THR A 191 8.72 2.37 -37.30
N GLU A 192 8.93 1.10 -36.96
CA GLU A 192 7.92 0.07 -37.18
C GLU A 192 6.72 0.35 -36.27
N SER A 193 5.56 0.64 -36.88
CA SER A 193 4.32 0.99 -36.16
C SER A 193 3.47 -0.26 -35.91
N SER A 194 3.41 -1.13 -36.91
CA SER A 194 2.90 -2.50 -36.84
C SER A 194 3.67 -3.35 -37.85
N VAL A 195 3.52 -4.68 -37.81
CA VAL A 195 4.22 -5.59 -38.71
C VAL A 195 4.04 -5.16 -40.17
N GLY A 196 5.14 -4.79 -40.83
CA GLY A 196 5.16 -4.35 -42.23
C GLY A 196 4.70 -2.91 -42.50
N VAL A 197 4.38 -2.11 -41.47
CA VAL A 197 3.96 -0.71 -41.60
C VAL A 197 4.95 0.20 -40.88
N TYR A 198 5.44 1.22 -41.58
CA TYR A 198 6.52 2.07 -41.12
C TYR A 198 6.12 3.54 -41.06
N SER A 199 6.22 4.13 -39.87
CA SER A 199 6.19 5.58 -39.71
C SER A 199 7.53 6.15 -40.18
N VAL A 200 7.51 6.92 -41.27
CA VAL A 200 8.67 7.62 -41.81
C VAL A 200 8.55 9.10 -41.46
N THR A 201 9.51 9.60 -40.67
CA THR A 201 9.62 11.01 -40.30
C THR A 201 10.83 11.62 -40.98
N VAL A 202 10.65 12.76 -41.65
CA VAL A 202 11.73 13.47 -42.33
C VAL A 202 11.72 14.93 -41.90
N GLN A 203 12.86 15.41 -41.45
CA GLN A 203 13.09 16.79 -41.06
C GLN A 203 14.28 17.36 -41.84
N VAL A 204 14.06 18.47 -42.53
CA VAL A 204 15.12 19.23 -43.16
C VAL A 204 15.22 20.56 -42.46
N SER A 205 16.42 20.89 -41.99
CA SER A 205 16.74 22.19 -41.41
C SER A 205 18.01 22.73 -42.05
N TYR A 206 18.30 24.00 -41.82
CA TYR A 206 19.60 24.56 -42.14
C TYR A 206 20.13 25.38 -40.97
N SER A 207 21.44 25.44 -40.84
CA SER A 207 22.14 26.35 -39.93
C SER A 207 22.92 27.39 -40.71
N ILE A 208 23.10 28.54 -40.06
CA ILE A 208 23.94 29.64 -40.58
C ILE A 208 25.24 29.63 -39.78
N ASP A 209 26.35 29.69 -40.50
CA ASP A 209 27.69 29.81 -39.92
C ASP A 209 27.74 31.08 -39.04
N PRO A 210 28.13 30.96 -37.76
CA PRO A 210 28.17 32.10 -36.83
C PRO A 210 29.10 33.25 -37.27
N THR A 211 30.03 33.00 -38.18
CA THR A 211 30.95 34.00 -38.74
C THR A 211 30.34 34.81 -39.88
N TYR A 212 29.17 34.41 -40.39
CA TYR A 212 28.45 35.19 -41.40
C TYR A 212 27.77 36.40 -40.78
N MET A 213 28.35 37.59 -40.99
CA MET A 213 27.93 38.82 -40.31
C MET A 213 26.88 39.65 -41.06
N ARG A 214 26.52 39.28 -42.29
CA ARG A 214 25.59 40.10 -43.08
C ARG A 214 24.14 39.86 -42.66
N SER A 215 23.34 40.93 -42.67
CA SER A 215 21.93 40.91 -42.29
C SER A 215 20.97 40.50 -43.41
N ASP A 216 21.48 40.24 -44.63
CA ASP A 216 20.70 39.90 -45.82
C ASP A 216 20.40 38.40 -45.97
N VAL A 217 20.40 37.64 -44.86
CA VAL A 217 20.05 36.22 -44.89
C VAL A 217 18.58 36.04 -45.23
N LYS A 218 18.28 35.80 -46.51
CA LYS A 218 16.94 35.42 -46.95
C LYS A 218 16.74 33.93 -46.70
N THR A 219 15.62 33.58 -46.08
CA THR A 219 15.16 32.19 -46.05
C THR A 219 14.92 31.72 -47.49
N PRO A 220 15.53 30.60 -47.91
CA PRO A 220 15.28 30.06 -49.24
C PRO A 220 13.79 29.69 -49.40
N PRO A 221 13.21 29.80 -50.61
CA PRO A 221 11.85 29.34 -50.88
C PRO A 221 11.69 27.87 -50.47
N ARG A 222 10.61 27.55 -49.74
CA ARG A 222 10.39 26.19 -49.25
C ARG A 222 9.90 25.28 -50.36
N ASN A 223 10.42 24.05 -50.39
CA ASN A 223 10.03 23.01 -51.33
C ASN A 223 10.04 21.63 -50.66
N VAL A 224 9.36 20.67 -51.31
CA VAL A 224 9.40 19.27 -50.91
C VAL A 224 10.76 18.66 -51.28
N PRO A 225 11.49 18.04 -50.34
CA PRO A 225 12.75 17.37 -50.61
C PRO A 225 12.60 16.23 -51.63
N ILE A 226 13.60 16.06 -52.50
CA ILE A 226 13.58 15.02 -53.56
C ILE A 226 13.44 13.61 -52.98
N CYS A 227 14.03 13.32 -51.81
CA CYS A 227 13.91 12.02 -51.17
C CYS A 227 12.46 11.65 -50.83
N ILE A 228 11.63 12.64 -50.46
CA ILE A 228 10.20 12.44 -50.18
C ILE A 228 9.49 12.01 -51.45
N ARG A 229 9.69 12.74 -52.56
CA ARG A 229 9.10 12.39 -53.84
C ARG A 229 9.52 10.99 -54.30
N LYS A 230 10.81 10.66 -54.20
CA LYS A 230 11.30 9.31 -54.55
C LYS A 230 10.62 8.20 -53.74
N LEU A 231 10.39 8.44 -52.45
CA LEU A 231 9.74 7.46 -51.59
C LEU A 231 8.27 7.29 -51.95
N LEU A 232 7.55 8.40 -52.15
CA LEU A 232 6.12 8.40 -52.50
C LEU A 232 5.87 7.85 -53.92
N ASP A 233 6.81 8.03 -54.84
CA ASP A 233 6.75 7.48 -56.21
C ASP A 233 7.26 6.02 -56.28
N THR A 234 7.61 5.39 -55.15
CA THR A 234 8.12 4.02 -55.15
C THR A 234 6.98 3.03 -55.36
N GLU A 235 6.98 2.36 -56.52
CA GLU A 235 6.03 1.30 -56.86
C GLU A 235 5.95 0.22 -55.78
N GLY A 236 4.73 -0.17 -55.40
CA GLY A 236 4.43 -1.18 -54.39
C GLY A 236 4.45 -0.67 -52.94
N ILE A 237 4.70 0.63 -52.73
CA ILE A 237 4.61 1.30 -51.42
C ILE A 237 3.52 2.36 -51.50
N ALA A 238 2.47 2.20 -50.70
CA ALA A 238 1.50 3.25 -50.47
C ALA A 238 1.87 4.05 -49.22
N CYS A 239 1.66 5.37 -49.29
CA CYS A 239 1.97 6.28 -48.19
C CYS A 239 0.75 7.14 -47.84
N ILE A 240 0.40 7.13 -46.55
CA ILE A 240 -0.75 7.85 -46.00
C ILE A 240 -0.34 8.67 -44.79
N SER A 241 -1.05 9.78 -44.54
CA SER A 241 -0.94 10.49 -43.27
C SER A 241 -2.29 10.47 -42.56
N GLY A 242 -2.41 9.61 -41.54
CA GLY A 242 -3.72 9.24 -41.01
C GLY A 242 -4.48 8.41 -42.04
N GLU A 243 -5.56 8.96 -42.59
CA GLU A 243 -6.35 8.30 -43.64
C GLU A 243 -6.20 8.96 -45.01
N ASP A 244 -5.42 10.05 -45.10
CA ASP A 244 -5.37 10.88 -46.30
C ASP A 244 -4.18 10.44 -47.19
N PRO A 245 -4.40 10.18 -48.49
CA PRO A 245 -3.34 9.78 -49.43
C PRO A 245 -2.39 10.94 -49.72
N LEU A 246 -1.10 10.64 -49.85
CA LEU A 246 -0.04 11.61 -50.12
C LEU A 246 0.64 11.41 -51.49
N ASP A 247 -0.14 11.02 -52.50
CA ASP A 247 0.34 10.60 -53.83
C ASP A 247 0.70 11.75 -54.77
N GLY A 248 0.44 13.01 -54.39
CA GLY A 248 0.80 14.19 -55.17
C GLY A 248 -0.11 14.49 -56.36
N ASN A 249 -1.28 13.84 -56.45
CA ASN A 249 -2.30 14.11 -57.46
C ASN A 249 -3.40 15.03 -56.89
N ALA A 250 -3.97 15.92 -57.71
CA ALA A 250 -5.11 16.71 -57.28
C ALA A 250 -6.42 15.91 -57.40
N LEU A 251 -7.31 16.08 -56.43
CA LEU A 251 -8.65 15.50 -56.44
C LEU A 251 -9.62 16.49 -57.07
N PHE A 252 -10.22 16.13 -58.21
CA PHE A 252 -11.16 17.01 -58.91
C PHE A 252 -12.61 16.70 -58.54
N ILE A 253 -13.38 17.75 -58.29
CA ILE A 253 -14.84 17.68 -58.16
C ILE A 253 -15.41 18.51 -59.31
N ASP A 254 -15.68 17.85 -60.43
CA ASP A 254 -16.10 18.48 -61.69
C ASP A 254 -17.55 18.12 -62.09
N LYS A 255 -18.12 16.99 -61.62
CA LYS A 255 -19.48 16.51 -61.94
C LYS A 255 -20.15 15.77 -60.80
N CYS A 256 -21.48 15.89 -60.73
CA CYS A 256 -22.29 15.43 -59.61
C CYS A 256 -22.60 13.91 -59.59
N PHE A 257 -22.38 13.36 -58.39
CA PHE A 257 -23.11 12.30 -57.67
C PHE A 257 -23.02 10.82 -58.05
N TYR A 258 -22.64 10.39 -59.26
CA TYR A 258 -22.51 8.94 -59.52
C TYR A 258 -21.27 8.57 -60.36
N GLY A 259 -20.40 7.73 -59.78
CA GLY A 259 -19.28 7.08 -60.47
C GLY A 259 -17.94 7.83 -60.44
N GLN A 260 -17.85 8.98 -59.77
CA GLN A 260 -16.58 9.71 -59.60
C GLN A 260 -15.78 9.18 -58.41
N PRO A 261 -14.43 9.24 -58.47
CA PRO A 261 -13.57 8.77 -57.38
C PRO A 261 -13.64 9.67 -56.14
N TYR A 262 -13.99 10.96 -56.28
CA TYR A 262 -14.07 11.93 -55.19
C TYR A 262 -15.28 12.86 -55.30
N THR A 263 -16.04 13.02 -54.22
CA THR A 263 -17.35 13.71 -54.17
C THR A 263 -17.34 14.88 -53.20
N PHE A 264 -18.32 15.79 -53.31
CA PHE A 264 -18.48 16.90 -52.35
C PHE A 264 -18.63 16.42 -50.91
N ASN A 265 -19.37 15.33 -50.68
CA ASN A 265 -19.54 14.76 -49.34
C ASN A 265 -18.22 14.24 -48.79
N GLN A 266 -17.38 13.60 -49.61
CA GLN A 266 -16.03 13.21 -49.20
C GLN A 266 -15.17 14.43 -48.88
N PHE A 267 -15.20 15.47 -49.71
CA PHE A 267 -14.52 16.74 -49.40
C PHE A 267 -14.97 17.35 -48.07
N TYR A 268 -16.27 17.42 -47.82
CA TYR A 268 -16.80 17.99 -46.58
C TYR A 268 -16.46 17.12 -45.37
N ASN A 269 -16.50 15.80 -45.51
CA ASN A 269 -16.07 14.86 -44.48
C ASN A 269 -14.58 15.04 -44.19
N ASP A 270 -13.72 15.06 -45.22
CA ASP A 270 -12.27 15.23 -45.08
C ASP A 270 -11.89 16.58 -44.46
N LEU A 271 -12.68 17.62 -44.75
CA LEU A 271 -12.54 18.93 -44.14
C LEU A 271 -12.83 18.91 -42.63
N THR A 272 -13.85 18.16 -42.21
CA THR A 272 -14.40 18.11 -40.84
C THR A 272 -13.93 16.89 -40.03
N LYS A 273 -13.07 16.03 -40.61
CA LYS A 273 -12.47 14.88 -39.94
C LYS A 273 -11.85 15.28 -38.58
N PRO A 274 -12.21 14.61 -37.47
CA PRO A 274 -11.68 14.94 -36.15
C PRO A 274 -10.15 14.80 -36.04
N ILE A 275 -9.59 13.83 -36.77
CA ILE A 275 -8.17 13.52 -36.79
C ILE A 275 -7.70 13.61 -38.25
N ARG A 276 -7.03 14.73 -38.56
CA ARG A 276 -6.33 14.95 -39.82
C ARG A 276 -4.91 15.39 -39.50
N ASN A 277 -3.93 14.92 -40.27
CA ASN A 277 -2.51 15.20 -39.99
C ASN A 277 -1.92 16.22 -40.97
N VAL A 278 -2.53 16.38 -42.15
CA VAL A 278 -2.04 17.24 -43.22
C VAL A 278 -3.09 18.29 -43.64
N PRO A 279 -2.70 19.51 -44.04
CA PRO A 279 -3.64 20.49 -44.59
C PRO A 279 -4.39 19.99 -45.83
N LEU A 280 -5.62 20.48 -46.01
CA LEU A 280 -6.40 20.34 -47.25
C LEU A 280 -6.31 21.67 -47.98
N VAL A 281 -5.88 21.66 -49.24
CA VAL A 281 -5.81 22.88 -50.07
C VAL A 281 -6.89 22.85 -51.14
N ALA A 282 -7.92 23.67 -50.99
CA ALA A 282 -8.98 23.79 -51.98
C ALA A 282 -8.63 24.88 -53.00
N VAL A 283 -8.61 24.52 -54.28
CA VAL A 283 -8.41 25.44 -55.41
C VAL A 283 -9.74 25.56 -56.14
N THR A 284 -10.30 26.76 -56.21
CA THR A 284 -11.58 26.99 -56.88
C THR A 284 -11.39 27.65 -58.24
N SER A 285 -12.18 27.23 -59.23
CA SER A 285 -12.23 27.91 -60.53
C SER A 285 -13.03 29.22 -60.46
N ASP A 286 -12.92 30.00 -61.53
CA ASP A 286 -13.86 31.07 -61.85
C ASP A 286 -15.12 30.54 -62.57
N ASP A 287 -15.92 31.45 -63.11
CA ASP A 287 -17.18 31.12 -63.80
C ASP A 287 -16.95 30.42 -65.15
N ASP A 288 -15.75 30.52 -65.72
CA ASP A 288 -15.33 29.88 -66.98
C ASP A 288 -14.61 28.54 -66.75
N GLY A 289 -14.46 28.12 -65.50
CA GLY A 289 -13.77 26.88 -65.13
C GLY A 289 -12.25 27.02 -65.05
N ALA A 290 -11.71 28.23 -65.16
CA ALA A 290 -10.28 28.48 -65.05
C ALA A 290 -9.83 28.61 -63.59
N TYR A 291 -8.83 27.83 -63.23
CA TYR A 291 -8.21 27.84 -61.91
C TYR A 291 -7.10 28.90 -61.83
N PRO A 292 -6.85 29.50 -60.64
CA PRO A 292 -5.75 30.45 -60.45
C PRO A 292 -4.36 29.82 -60.57
N VAL A 293 -4.28 28.50 -60.46
CA VAL A 293 -3.08 27.67 -60.60
C VAL A 293 -3.47 26.32 -61.16
N ASN A 294 -2.52 25.60 -61.78
CA ASN A 294 -2.74 24.20 -62.12
C ASN A 294 -2.82 23.34 -60.84
N PRO A 295 -3.96 22.70 -60.53
CA PRO A 295 -4.11 21.94 -59.29
C PRO A 295 -3.13 20.78 -59.15
N ASP A 296 -2.86 20.02 -60.23
CA ASP A 296 -1.91 18.91 -60.21
C ASP A 296 -0.47 19.38 -60.03
N GLU A 297 -0.11 20.54 -60.60
CA GLU A 297 1.19 21.14 -60.35
C GLU A 297 1.36 21.52 -58.88
N LEU A 298 0.33 22.12 -58.28
CA LEU A 298 0.34 22.45 -56.86
C LEU A 298 0.41 21.19 -55.99
N ALA A 299 -0.36 20.15 -56.32
CA ALA A 299 -0.35 18.87 -55.61
C ALA A 299 1.06 18.24 -55.61
N ARG A 300 1.74 18.24 -56.76
CA ARG A 300 3.12 17.73 -56.90
C ARG A 300 4.18 18.56 -56.15
N LYS A 301 3.90 19.84 -55.91
CA LYS A 301 4.74 20.73 -55.09
C LYS A 301 4.43 20.60 -53.59
N LEU A 302 3.31 20.00 -53.22
CA LEU A 302 2.85 19.76 -51.84
C LEU A 302 2.84 18.29 -51.42
N THR A 303 3.34 17.40 -52.29
CA THR A 303 3.47 15.96 -52.05
C THR A 303 4.10 15.68 -50.68
N GLY A 304 3.42 14.86 -49.86
CA GLY A 304 3.86 14.54 -48.50
C GLY A 304 3.57 15.62 -47.43
N ILE A 305 2.98 16.77 -47.79
CA ILE A 305 2.65 17.86 -46.87
C ILE A 305 1.15 18.15 -46.82
N ALA A 306 0.49 18.19 -47.96
CA ALA A 306 -0.93 18.51 -48.09
C ALA A 306 -1.51 17.85 -49.33
N PHE A 307 -2.81 17.55 -49.32
CA PHE A 307 -3.51 17.14 -50.52
C PHE A 307 -4.35 18.30 -51.07
N VAL A 308 -4.53 18.29 -52.39
CA VAL A 308 -5.14 19.39 -53.14
C VAL A 308 -6.47 18.93 -53.70
N VAL A 309 -7.51 19.73 -53.49
CA VAL A 309 -8.85 19.48 -54.03
C VAL A 309 -9.21 20.62 -54.99
N ALA A 310 -9.49 20.30 -56.23
CA ALA A 310 -9.97 21.24 -57.23
C ALA A 310 -11.50 21.26 -57.25
N LEU A 311 -12.09 22.42 -57.01
CA LEU A 311 -13.54 22.65 -56.97
C LEU A 311 -13.94 23.48 -58.19
N ASP A 312 -14.60 22.84 -59.16
CA ASP A 312 -15.03 23.54 -60.37
C ASP A 312 -16.34 24.32 -60.15
N LYS A 313 -16.22 25.61 -59.85
CA LYS A 313 -17.35 26.51 -59.62
C LYS A 313 -18.10 26.93 -60.88
N SER A 314 -17.60 26.58 -62.07
CA SER A 314 -18.38 26.72 -63.32
C SER A 314 -19.50 25.67 -63.40
N ASN A 315 -19.36 24.54 -62.67
CA ASN A 315 -20.42 23.57 -62.50
C ASN A 315 -21.50 24.11 -61.54
N LYS A 316 -22.66 24.46 -62.12
CA LYS A 316 -23.82 25.02 -61.40
C LYS A 316 -24.37 24.13 -60.29
N GLU A 317 -24.22 22.81 -60.39
CA GLU A 317 -24.70 21.89 -59.35
C GLU A 317 -23.77 21.90 -58.14
N LEU A 318 -22.45 21.81 -58.38
CA LEU A 318 -21.45 21.94 -57.32
C LEU A 318 -21.51 23.32 -56.67
N ASP A 319 -21.65 24.38 -57.47
CA ASP A 319 -21.71 25.75 -56.96
C ASP A 319 -22.94 25.97 -56.06
N LYS A 320 -24.11 25.44 -56.44
CA LYS A 320 -25.31 25.45 -55.57
C LYS A 320 -25.08 24.72 -54.24
N VAL A 321 -24.41 23.57 -54.27
CA VAL A 321 -24.09 22.81 -53.05
C VAL A 321 -23.13 23.61 -52.17
N LEU A 322 -22.06 24.17 -52.76
CA LEU A 322 -21.12 25.04 -52.05
C LEU A 322 -21.82 26.26 -51.43
N GLU A 323 -22.72 26.90 -52.18
CA GLU A 323 -23.51 28.03 -51.69
C GLU A 323 -24.40 27.64 -50.51
N GLY A 324 -25.14 26.53 -50.63
CA GLY A 324 -26.00 26.01 -49.57
C GLY A 324 -25.23 25.60 -48.30
N THR A 325 -24.00 25.07 -48.44
CA THR A 325 -23.19 24.61 -47.31
C THR A 325 -22.39 25.72 -46.64
N PHE A 326 -21.80 26.64 -47.41
CA PHE A 326 -20.81 27.60 -46.91
C PHE A 326 -21.21 29.06 -47.03
N PHE A 327 -22.27 29.45 -47.77
CA PHE A 327 -22.56 30.87 -48.05
C PHE A 327 -23.75 31.44 -47.28
N ASP A 328 -24.42 30.64 -46.46
CA ASP A 328 -25.38 31.15 -45.47
C ASP A 328 -24.64 31.98 -44.40
N ARG A 329 -24.92 33.28 -44.34
CA ARG A 329 -24.30 34.22 -43.38
C ARG A 329 -24.63 33.90 -41.93
N GLY A 330 -25.72 33.18 -41.66
CA GLY A 330 -26.08 32.71 -40.33
C GLY A 330 -25.36 31.42 -39.92
N SER A 331 -24.76 30.70 -40.89
CA SER A 331 -24.09 29.44 -40.65
C SER A 331 -22.67 29.62 -40.13
N ARG A 332 -22.26 28.68 -39.26
CA ARG A 332 -20.88 28.55 -38.76
C ARG A 332 -19.87 28.33 -39.89
N ASN A 333 -20.32 27.73 -41.00
CA ASN A 333 -19.50 27.42 -42.17
C ASN A 333 -19.08 28.68 -42.94
N TYR A 334 -19.76 29.81 -42.75
CA TYR A 334 -19.56 31.03 -43.54
C TYR A 334 -18.12 31.52 -43.55
N ALA A 335 -17.44 31.44 -42.41
CA ALA A 335 -16.07 31.92 -42.27
C ALA A 335 -15.05 31.07 -43.08
N TYR A 336 -15.41 29.84 -43.43
CA TYR A 336 -14.56 28.86 -44.11
C TYR A 336 -14.82 28.78 -45.62
N ARG A 337 -15.75 29.57 -46.15
CA ARG A 337 -16.22 29.45 -47.54
C ARG A 337 -15.08 29.51 -48.59
N PRO A 338 -15.00 28.58 -49.54
CA PRO A 338 -14.07 28.71 -50.65
C PRO A 338 -14.64 29.71 -51.69
N LEU A 339 -13.98 30.88 -51.83
CA LEU A 339 -14.42 31.93 -52.77
C LEU A 339 -14.11 31.53 -54.21
N ARG A 340 -14.72 32.21 -55.21
CA ARG A 340 -14.37 32.01 -56.63
C ARG A 340 -12.91 32.37 -56.89
N HIS A 341 -12.29 31.65 -57.83
CA HIS A 341 -10.93 31.91 -58.30
C HIS A 341 -9.93 32.17 -57.15
N SER A 342 -9.89 31.27 -56.17
CA SER A 342 -9.11 31.43 -54.94
C SER A 342 -8.48 30.12 -54.48
N ILE A 343 -7.51 30.21 -53.58
CA ILE A 343 -6.89 29.04 -52.95
C ILE A 343 -7.12 29.15 -51.44
N GLN A 344 -7.81 28.17 -50.88
CA GLN A 344 -8.16 28.11 -49.46
C GLN A 344 -7.40 26.96 -48.79
N VAL A 345 -6.61 27.28 -47.77
CA VAL A 345 -5.82 26.31 -47.02
C VAL A 345 -6.53 26.00 -45.71
N TYR A 346 -6.93 24.75 -45.52
CA TYR A 346 -7.55 24.28 -44.30
C TYR A 346 -6.55 23.48 -43.46
N PHE A 347 -5.98 24.09 -42.43
CA PHE A 347 -5.17 23.36 -41.45
C PHE A 347 -5.99 22.29 -40.69
N PRO A 348 -5.34 21.25 -40.15
CA PRO A 348 -6.01 20.27 -39.30
C PRO A 348 -6.71 20.84 -38.07
N GLY A 349 -7.59 20.02 -37.47
CA GLY A 349 -8.32 20.37 -36.24
C GLY A 349 -9.34 21.50 -36.43
N LEU A 350 -9.99 21.54 -37.59
CA LEU A 350 -10.94 22.58 -37.94
C LEU A 350 -12.12 22.57 -36.95
N ASN A 351 -12.38 23.71 -36.31
CA ASN A 351 -13.41 23.84 -35.30
C ASN A 351 -14.37 24.98 -35.67
N MET A 352 -15.43 24.64 -36.39
CA MET A 352 -16.45 25.60 -36.84
C MET A 352 -17.25 26.22 -35.67
N ASP A 353 -17.14 25.68 -34.46
CA ASP A 353 -17.80 26.22 -33.27
C ASP A 353 -17.04 27.38 -32.63
N ASP A 354 -15.75 27.56 -32.96
CA ASP A 354 -14.95 28.71 -32.52
C ASP A 354 -14.81 29.72 -33.67
N PRO A 355 -15.47 30.90 -33.61
CA PRO A 355 -15.37 31.93 -34.66
C PRO A 355 -13.95 32.44 -34.93
N ARG A 356 -12.99 32.21 -34.01
CA ARG A 356 -11.59 32.61 -34.18
C ARG A 356 -10.79 31.59 -34.98
N ASP A 357 -11.24 30.34 -35.02
CA ASP A 357 -10.55 29.22 -35.68
C ASP A 357 -10.38 29.49 -37.18
N ALA A 358 -11.39 30.09 -37.82
CA ALA A 358 -11.35 30.49 -39.23
C ALA A 358 -10.09 31.30 -39.63
N LYS A 359 -9.49 32.07 -38.70
CA LYS A 359 -8.26 32.85 -38.96
C LYS A 359 -7.02 31.98 -39.17
N ARG A 360 -7.04 30.71 -38.74
CA ARG A 360 -5.96 29.74 -38.97
C ARG A 360 -5.98 29.20 -40.41
N HIS A 361 -7.10 29.32 -41.11
CA HIS A 361 -7.30 28.77 -42.45
C HIS A 361 -7.12 29.88 -43.51
N TYR A 362 -5.88 30.02 -43.97
CA TYR A 362 -5.49 31.13 -44.85
C TYR A 362 -6.11 31.03 -46.24
N ARG A 363 -6.44 32.19 -46.83
CA ARG A 363 -6.97 32.32 -48.19
C ARG A 363 -6.06 33.18 -49.05
N PHE A 364 -5.64 32.66 -50.19
CA PHE A 364 -5.10 33.45 -51.29
C PHE A 364 -6.27 33.92 -52.14
N SER A 365 -6.62 35.21 -52.00
CA SER A 365 -7.75 35.81 -52.70
C SER A 365 -7.42 36.10 -54.17
N SER A 366 -8.44 36.21 -55.01
CA SER A 366 -8.28 36.60 -56.43
C SER A 366 -7.59 37.97 -56.58
N GLU A 367 -7.80 38.90 -55.63
CA GLU A 367 -7.10 40.18 -55.58
C GLU A 367 -5.59 40.01 -55.33
N TRP A 368 -5.19 39.10 -54.43
CA TRP A 368 -3.78 38.80 -54.20
C TRP A 368 -3.17 38.10 -55.43
N ILE A 369 -3.88 37.11 -55.99
CA ILE A 369 -3.46 36.34 -57.16
C ILE A 369 -3.21 37.26 -58.36
N SER A 370 -4.15 38.16 -58.67
CA SER A 370 -4.05 39.08 -59.81
C SER A 370 -2.92 40.11 -59.69
N ARG A 371 -2.49 40.46 -58.47
CA ARG A 371 -1.40 41.40 -58.22
C ARG A 371 -0.03 40.72 -58.11
N PHE A 372 0.01 39.39 -58.05
CA PHE A 372 1.25 38.65 -57.87
C PHE A 372 2.03 38.54 -59.18
N SER A 373 3.30 38.92 -59.17
CA SER A 373 4.16 38.96 -60.38
C SER A 373 5.09 37.76 -60.54
N GLY A 374 5.07 36.80 -59.60
CA GLY A 374 5.90 35.59 -59.61
C GLY A 374 5.11 34.31 -59.89
N SER A 375 5.75 33.15 -59.65
CA SER A 375 5.07 31.86 -59.70
C SER A 375 4.13 31.68 -58.51
N ILE A 376 2.82 31.78 -58.77
CA ILE A 376 1.77 31.60 -57.75
C ILE A 376 1.89 30.22 -57.11
N CYS A 377 2.06 29.15 -57.92
CA CYS A 377 2.24 27.78 -57.45
C CYS A 377 3.39 27.66 -56.43
N GLU A 378 4.54 28.28 -56.70
CA GLU A 378 5.72 28.21 -55.82
C GLU A 378 5.54 28.99 -54.53
N SER A 379 4.93 30.18 -54.61
CA SER A 379 4.66 31.00 -53.43
C SER A 379 3.67 30.31 -52.50
N VAL A 380 2.57 29.80 -53.05
CA VAL A 380 1.54 29.08 -52.29
C VAL A 380 2.14 27.82 -51.66
N ALA A 381 2.89 27.02 -52.43
CA ALA A 381 3.52 25.82 -51.90
C ALA A 381 4.49 26.15 -50.75
N SER A 382 5.34 27.16 -50.94
CA SER A 382 6.30 27.60 -49.91
C SER A 382 5.60 28.05 -48.62
N ASP A 383 4.49 28.80 -48.73
CA ASP A 383 3.72 29.28 -47.57
C ASP A 383 2.98 28.15 -46.84
N VAL A 384 2.40 27.20 -47.58
CA VAL A 384 1.74 26.01 -47.01
C VAL A 384 2.76 25.13 -46.28
N ILE A 385 3.93 24.89 -46.88
CA ILE A 385 5.01 24.14 -46.21
C ILE A 385 5.47 24.89 -44.96
N ALA A 386 5.64 26.22 -45.04
CA ALA A 386 6.04 27.02 -43.88
C ALA A 386 5.02 26.93 -42.74
N GLY A 387 3.72 27.00 -43.05
CA GLY A 387 2.66 26.84 -42.07
C GLY A 387 2.60 25.43 -41.47
N SER A 388 2.79 24.40 -42.30
CA SER A 388 2.84 23.00 -41.86
C SER A 388 4.02 22.72 -40.95
N VAL A 389 5.20 23.27 -41.26
CA VAL A 389 6.39 23.21 -40.40
C VAL A 389 6.16 23.87 -39.04
N ARG A 390 5.44 25.00 -38.98
CA ARG A 390 5.10 25.65 -37.70
C ARG A 390 4.08 24.85 -36.89
N ALA A 391 3.19 24.12 -37.56
CA ALA A 391 2.18 23.28 -36.93
C ALA A 391 2.69 21.86 -36.61
N PHE A 392 3.84 21.47 -37.15
CA PHE A 392 4.39 20.12 -37.02
C PHE A 392 4.72 19.80 -35.56
N SER A 393 4.19 18.67 -35.10
CA SER A 393 4.48 18.11 -33.80
C SER A 393 4.81 16.63 -33.99
N GLN A 394 6.03 16.26 -33.58
CA GLN A 394 6.46 14.87 -33.62
C GLN A 394 5.85 14.09 -32.46
N SER A 395 5.34 12.90 -32.74
CA SER A 395 4.87 11.97 -31.71
C SER A 395 6.06 11.37 -30.94
N ASP A 396 5.93 11.22 -29.62
CA ASP A 396 6.94 10.54 -28.78
C ASP A 396 7.13 9.06 -29.12
N LYS A 397 6.25 8.50 -29.96
CA LYS A 397 6.32 7.09 -30.42
C LYS A 397 7.24 6.90 -31.62
N VAL A 398 7.57 7.96 -32.37
CA VAL A 398 8.37 7.89 -33.59
C VAL A 398 9.70 8.61 -33.42
N VAL A 399 10.73 8.09 -34.06
CA VAL A 399 12.04 8.77 -34.14
C VAL A 399 12.12 9.64 -35.38
N ALA A 400 12.86 10.75 -35.31
CA ALA A 400 13.16 11.62 -36.46
C ALA A 400 14.65 11.74 -36.75
N CYS A 401 15.51 11.50 -35.76
CA CYS A 401 16.97 11.63 -35.89
C CYS A 401 17.73 10.58 -35.06
N CYS A 402 19.04 10.49 -35.26
CA CYS A 402 19.89 9.55 -34.51
C CYS A 402 19.87 9.81 -32.99
N GLN A 403 19.69 11.08 -32.58
CA GLN A 403 19.60 11.43 -31.16
C GLN A 403 18.34 10.86 -30.50
N ASP A 404 17.22 10.75 -31.23
CA ASP A 404 15.97 10.19 -30.69
C ASP A 404 16.13 8.70 -30.38
N ILE A 405 16.88 7.98 -31.22
CA ILE A 405 17.23 6.57 -30.97
C ILE A 405 18.07 6.45 -29.71
N GLN A 406 19.09 7.30 -29.56
CA GLN A 406 19.92 7.29 -28.35
C GLN A 406 19.07 7.57 -27.10
N ASN A 407 18.17 8.56 -27.18
CA ASN A 407 17.24 8.88 -26.09
C ASN A 407 16.31 7.70 -25.76
N ALA A 408 15.83 6.98 -26.78
CA ALA A 408 14.99 5.79 -26.61
C ALA A 408 15.75 4.63 -25.95
N ILE A 409 16.99 4.38 -26.36
CA ILE A 409 17.88 3.38 -25.74
C ILE A 409 18.15 3.74 -24.28
N ASP A 410 18.50 5.00 -24.00
CA ASP A 410 18.78 5.47 -22.64
C ASP A 410 17.54 5.42 -21.75
N LYS A 411 16.35 5.66 -22.31
CA LYS A 411 15.07 5.49 -21.61
C LYS A 411 14.81 4.02 -21.29
N ALA A 412 14.94 3.12 -22.26
CA ALA A 412 14.76 1.68 -22.04
C ALA A 412 15.70 1.13 -20.96
N ARG A 413 16.99 1.54 -20.99
CA ARG A 413 17.99 1.16 -19.97
C ARG A 413 17.61 1.70 -18.58
N ARG A 414 17.14 2.94 -18.48
CA ARG A 414 16.67 3.52 -17.20
C ARG A 414 15.45 2.79 -16.65
N ASP A 415 14.49 2.45 -17.51
CA ASP A 415 13.27 1.74 -17.12
C ASP A 415 13.59 0.31 -16.64
N GLU A 416 14.50 -0.39 -17.32
CA GLU A 416 14.99 -1.70 -16.89
C GLU A 416 15.68 -1.62 -15.52
N LEU A 417 16.59 -0.65 -15.34
CA LEU A 417 17.30 -0.45 -14.07
C LEU A 417 16.31 -0.13 -12.94
N ALA A 418 15.33 0.73 -13.18
CA ALA A 418 14.27 1.05 -12.22
C ALA A 418 13.41 -0.17 -11.87
N SER A 419 13.12 -1.07 -12.83
CA SER A 419 12.44 -2.34 -12.56
C SER A 419 13.27 -3.24 -11.65
N ARG A 420 14.56 -3.42 -11.95
CA ARG A 420 15.48 -4.22 -11.13
C ARG A 420 15.62 -3.67 -9.72
N TYR A 421 15.67 -2.34 -9.55
CA TYR A 421 15.69 -1.71 -8.23
C TYR A 421 14.41 -1.98 -7.43
N ARG A 422 13.23 -1.85 -8.05
CA ARG A 422 11.94 -2.16 -7.39
C ARG A 422 11.85 -3.64 -6.99
N GLU A 423 12.30 -4.55 -7.84
CA GLU A 423 12.37 -5.97 -7.51
C GLU A 423 13.35 -6.27 -6.37
N GLY A 424 14.50 -5.58 -6.35
CA GLY A 424 15.49 -5.64 -5.27
C GLY A 424 14.91 -5.19 -3.93
N GLN A 425 14.27 -4.02 -3.90
CA GLN A 425 13.60 -3.50 -2.70
C GLN A 425 12.51 -4.46 -2.21
N GLY A 426 11.67 -4.99 -3.10
CA GLY A 426 10.66 -5.98 -2.70
C GLY A 426 11.27 -7.29 -2.16
N LYS A 427 12.47 -7.69 -2.61
CA LYS A 427 13.20 -8.83 -2.00
C LYS A 427 13.74 -8.49 -0.61
N GLU A 428 14.28 -7.29 -0.41
CA GLU A 428 14.77 -6.83 0.90
C GLU A 428 13.64 -6.68 1.92
N GLU A 429 12.51 -6.09 1.54
CA GLU A 429 11.32 -5.96 2.40
C GLU A 429 10.81 -7.33 2.84
N ARG A 430 10.65 -8.28 1.91
CA ARG A 430 10.27 -9.67 2.24
C ARG A 430 11.28 -10.34 3.16
N ASN A 431 12.58 -10.09 2.99
CA ASN A 431 13.60 -10.66 3.86
C ASN A 431 13.55 -10.04 5.26
N ALA A 432 13.34 -8.72 5.38
CA ALA A 432 13.18 -8.03 6.65
C ALA A 432 11.92 -8.50 7.40
N GLU A 433 10.81 -8.71 6.69
CA GLU A 433 9.58 -9.27 7.24
C GLU A 433 9.79 -10.70 7.74
N ARG A 434 10.48 -11.55 6.97
CA ARG A 434 10.85 -12.91 7.38
C ARG A 434 11.70 -12.92 8.66
N ILE A 435 12.69 -12.02 8.77
CA ILE A 435 13.53 -11.89 9.97
C ILE A 435 12.68 -11.46 11.18
N LYS A 436 11.78 -10.48 11.01
CA LYS A 436 10.86 -10.06 12.08
C LYS A 436 9.95 -11.21 12.53
N LEU A 437 9.38 -11.96 11.60
CA LEU A 437 8.51 -13.09 11.92
C LEU A 437 9.28 -14.20 12.63
N GLN A 438 10.51 -14.48 12.21
CA GLN A 438 11.39 -15.45 12.87
C GLN A 438 11.73 -15.02 14.32
N ALA A 439 12.00 -13.73 14.55
CA ALA A 439 12.22 -13.19 15.88
C ALA A 439 10.97 -13.28 16.78
N GLN A 440 9.78 -13.00 16.23
CA GLN A 440 8.51 -13.17 16.94
C GLN A 440 8.26 -14.63 17.31
N TYR A 441 8.51 -15.56 16.39
CA TYR A 441 8.36 -16.99 16.63
C TYR A 441 9.31 -17.47 17.73
N SER A 442 10.58 -17.05 17.70
CA SER A 442 11.57 -17.35 18.74
C SER A 442 11.10 -16.88 20.12
N LYS A 443 10.61 -15.64 20.21
CA LYS A 443 10.12 -15.07 21.48
C LYS A 443 8.90 -15.84 22.02
N ALA A 444 7.95 -16.20 21.16
CA ALA A 444 6.79 -16.99 21.55
C ALA A 444 7.19 -18.40 22.03
N LEU A 445 8.21 -19.00 21.41
CA LEU A 445 8.77 -20.29 21.83
C LEU A 445 9.39 -20.20 23.23
N ASP A 446 10.12 -19.13 23.53
CA ASP A 446 10.74 -18.91 24.85
C ASP A 446 9.68 -18.68 25.94
N GLU A 447 8.62 -17.92 25.65
CA GLU A 447 7.48 -17.73 26.57
C GLU A 447 6.73 -19.04 26.84
N LEU A 448 6.54 -19.87 25.81
CA LEU A 448 5.95 -21.20 25.96
C LEU A 448 6.83 -22.12 26.82
N ALA A 449 8.14 -22.11 26.60
CA ALA A 449 9.08 -22.89 27.41
C ALA A 449 9.07 -22.43 28.87
N ARG A 450 8.97 -21.12 29.12
CA ARG A 450 8.87 -20.57 30.49
C ARG A 450 7.59 -20.99 31.19
N THR A 451 6.44 -20.82 30.53
CA THR A 451 5.14 -21.23 31.09
C THR A 451 5.06 -22.73 31.33
N GLN A 452 5.68 -23.55 30.48
CA GLN A 452 5.79 -24.99 30.71
C GLN A 452 6.61 -25.31 31.97
N ARG A 453 7.74 -24.62 32.18
CA ARG A 453 8.56 -24.78 33.41
C ARG A 453 7.79 -24.38 34.66
N GLU A 454 7.08 -23.25 34.62
CA GLU A 454 6.25 -22.77 35.74
C GLU A 454 5.15 -23.79 36.07
N LYS A 455 4.44 -24.31 35.07
CA LYS A 455 3.44 -25.37 35.27
C LYS A 455 4.02 -26.65 35.84
N ASN A 456 5.18 -27.09 35.34
CA ASN A 456 5.84 -28.28 35.86
C ASN A 456 6.25 -28.10 37.32
N ALA A 457 6.76 -26.92 37.71
CA ALA A 457 7.06 -26.61 39.10
C ALA A 457 5.81 -26.65 40.00
N SER A 458 4.69 -26.08 39.55
CA SER A 458 3.43 -26.15 40.29
C SER A 458 2.89 -27.59 40.41
N ILE A 459 3.08 -28.43 39.39
CA ILE A 459 2.71 -29.86 39.46
C ILE A 459 3.54 -30.57 40.54
N GLU A 460 4.84 -30.26 40.62
CA GLU A 460 5.73 -30.83 41.64
C GLU A 460 5.33 -30.42 43.06
N GLU A 461 4.97 -29.14 43.26
CA GLU A 461 4.44 -28.63 44.53
C GLU A 461 3.11 -29.32 44.93
N ILE A 462 2.21 -29.51 43.96
CA ILE A 462 0.94 -30.23 44.19
C ILE A 462 1.22 -31.69 44.58
N ALA A 463 2.18 -32.36 43.95
CA ALA A 463 2.55 -33.73 44.29
C ALA A 463 3.10 -33.83 45.72
N GLN A 464 3.95 -32.88 46.14
CA GLN A 464 4.45 -32.82 47.51
C GLN A 464 3.33 -32.58 48.53
N MET A 465 2.39 -31.67 48.25
CA MET A 465 1.23 -31.45 49.11
C MET A 465 0.34 -32.70 49.21
N SER A 466 0.14 -33.42 48.11
CA SER A 466 -0.64 -34.66 48.12
C SER A 466 -0.02 -35.70 49.04
N GLN A 467 1.31 -35.86 49.01
CA GLN A 467 2.01 -36.80 49.87
C GLN A 467 1.90 -36.43 51.36
N LEU A 468 2.00 -35.14 51.68
CA LEU A 468 1.77 -34.65 53.06
C LEU A 468 0.33 -34.88 53.53
N LEU A 469 -0.65 -34.73 52.63
CA LEU A 469 -2.04 -35.00 52.95
C LEU A 469 -2.24 -36.48 53.31
N ASP A 470 -1.66 -37.39 52.54
CA ASP A 470 -1.74 -38.83 52.81
C ASP A 470 -1.10 -39.20 54.17
N GLU A 471 0.06 -38.62 54.50
CA GLU A 471 0.70 -38.80 55.81
C GLU A 471 -0.16 -38.25 56.96
N SER A 472 -0.81 -37.11 56.76
CA SER A 472 -1.72 -36.53 57.75
C SER A 472 -2.96 -37.38 57.96
N MET A 473 -3.48 -38.02 56.91
CA MET A 473 -4.66 -38.88 56.97
C MET A 473 -4.40 -40.11 57.84
N VAL A 474 -3.25 -40.77 57.67
CA VAL A 474 -2.83 -41.89 58.52
C VAL A 474 -2.73 -41.46 59.99
N THR A 475 -2.26 -40.24 60.24
CA THR A 475 -2.14 -39.70 61.60
C THR A 475 -3.53 -39.44 62.22
N ILE A 476 -4.48 -38.94 61.44
CA ILE A 476 -5.87 -38.73 61.89
C ILE A 476 -6.52 -40.07 62.24
N GLU A 477 -6.37 -41.10 61.39
CA GLU A 477 -6.91 -42.44 61.67
C GLU A 477 -6.37 -43.03 62.98
N GLN A 478 -5.09 -42.82 63.28
CA GLN A 478 -4.51 -43.23 64.56
C GLN A 478 -5.13 -42.49 65.75
N LYS A 479 -5.42 -41.19 65.59
CA LYS A 479 -6.02 -40.37 66.65
C LYS A 479 -7.49 -40.68 66.88
N ASP A 480 -8.25 -41.01 65.83
CA ASP A 480 -9.63 -41.47 65.98
C ASP A 480 -9.68 -42.78 66.78
N GLN A 481 -8.76 -43.71 66.54
CA GLN A 481 -8.67 -44.95 67.33
C GLN A 481 -8.35 -44.67 68.82
N GLU A 482 -7.44 -43.73 69.11
CA GLU A 482 -7.15 -43.31 70.50
C GLU A 482 -8.37 -42.67 71.18
N ILE A 483 -9.19 -41.91 70.45
CA ILE A 483 -10.43 -41.29 70.96
C ILE A 483 -11.47 -42.36 71.30
N ASP A 484 -11.63 -43.37 70.44
CA ASP A 484 -12.55 -44.48 70.69
C ASP A 484 -12.16 -45.28 71.94
N ASP A 485 -10.87 -45.60 72.09
CA ASP A 485 -10.34 -46.28 73.28
C ASP A 485 -10.60 -45.44 74.56
N MET A 486 -10.44 -44.11 74.48
CA MET A 486 -10.74 -43.22 75.60
C MET A 486 -12.25 -43.14 75.91
N SER A 487 -13.09 -43.15 74.88
CA SER A 487 -14.55 -43.16 75.06
C SER A 487 -15.00 -44.36 75.88
N GLU A 488 -14.45 -45.55 75.59
CA GLU A 488 -14.73 -46.77 76.35
C GLU A 488 -14.27 -46.68 77.81
N TYR A 489 -13.09 -46.12 78.07
CA TYR A 489 -12.61 -45.90 79.43
C TYR A 489 -13.47 -44.92 80.23
N THR A 490 -13.99 -43.87 79.57
CA THR A 490 -14.86 -42.87 80.21
C THR A 490 -16.20 -43.50 80.63
N SER A 491 -16.77 -44.36 79.79
CA SER A 491 -17.99 -45.11 80.09
C SER A 491 -17.85 -46.01 81.33
N LEU A 492 -16.67 -46.63 81.51
CA LEU A 492 -16.38 -47.42 82.71
C LEU A 492 -16.34 -46.57 83.99
N LEU A 493 -15.76 -45.37 83.91
CA LEU A 493 -15.71 -44.43 85.03
C LEU A 493 -17.10 -43.91 85.43
N GLU A 494 -17.95 -43.58 84.45
CA GLU A 494 -19.33 -43.16 84.71
C GLU A 494 -20.12 -44.24 85.45
N LYS A 495 -19.96 -45.51 85.05
CA LYS A 495 -20.59 -46.64 85.74
C LYS A 495 -20.09 -46.82 87.18
N ASP A 496 -18.82 -46.53 87.45
CA ASP A 496 -18.27 -46.57 88.81
C ASP A 496 -18.83 -45.42 89.68
N ILE A 497 -18.93 -44.20 89.13
CA ILE A 497 -19.56 -43.04 89.79
C ILE A 497 -21.00 -43.37 90.18
N ASP A 498 -21.80 -43.90 89.27
CA ASP A 498 -23.19 -44.34 89.52
C ASP A 498 -23.27 -45.34 90.70
N SER A 499 -22.32 -46.27 90.79
CA SER A 499 -22.26 -47.24 91.88
C SER A 499 -21.96 -46.56 93.23
N LYS A 500 -21.06 -45.57 93.23
CA LYS A 500 -20.70 -44.81 94.43
C LYS A 500 -21.82 -43.89 94.87
N GLU A 501 -22.56 -43.27 93.95
CA GLU A 501 -23.73 -42.44 94.28
C GLU A 501 -24.83 -43.25 94.97
N LYS A 502 -25.11 -44.47 94.49
CA LYS A 502 -26.03 -45.41 95.17
C LYS A 502 -25.56 -45.76 96.58
N LYS A 503 -24.24 -45.90 96.79
CA LYS A 503 -23.64 -46.14 98.11
C LYS A 503 -23.83 -44.94 99.04
N ILE A 504 -23.61 -43.72 98.53
CA ILE A 504 -23.82 -42.47 99.29
C ILE A 504 -25.29 -42.32 99.69
N ALA A 505 -26.23 -42.67 98.81
CA ALA A 505 -27.66 -42.64 99.13
C ALA A 505 -28.04 -43.61 100.27
N SER A 506 -27.48 -44.83 100.26
CA SER A 506 -27.66 -45.81 101.33
C SER A 506 -27.11 -45.32 102.68
N LEU A 507 -25.93 -44.70 102.69
CA LEU A 507 -25.33 -44.17 103.92
C LEU A 507 -26.10 -42.98 104.49
N LYS A 508 -26.72 -42.15 103.64
CA LYS A 508 -27.61 -41.08 104.09
C LYS A 508 -28.85 -41.61 104.78
N GLN A 509 -29.43 -42.71 104.28
CA GLN A 509 -30.58 -43.36 104.90
C GLN A 509 -30.25 -43.94 106.29
N GLU A 510 -29.05 -44.48 106.47
CA GLU A 510 -28.56 -44.90 107.80
C GLU A 510 -28.37 -43.70 108.73
N LEU A 511 -27.87 -42.56 108.23
CA LEU A 511 -27.68 -41.35 109.02
C LEU A 511 -29.02 -40.76 109.53
N ASP A 512 -30.08 -40.81 108.72
CA ASP A 512 -31.42 -40.35 109.13
C ASP A 512 -31.99 -41.22 110.27
N SER A 513 -31.74 -42.53 110.26
CA SER A 513 -32.17 -43.43 111.34
C SER A 513 -31.48 -43.14 112.69
N VAL A 514 -30.25 -42.63 112.65
CA VAL A 514 -29.51 -42.22 113.85
C VAL A 514 -30.03 -40.89 114.40
N TRP A 515 -30.48 -39.99 113.51
CA TRP A 515 -31.12 -38.73 113.89
C TRP A 515 -32.46 -38.95 114.62
N ASP A 516 -33.27 -39.92 114.20
CA ASP A 516 -34.53 -40.26 114.87
C ASP A 516 -34.30 -40.74 116.32
N ILE A 517 -33.25 -41.54 116.55
CA ILE A 517 -32.85 -42.01 117.89
C ILE A 517 -32.35 -40.85 118.76
N ALA A 518 -31.61 -39.90 118.18
CA ALA A 518 -31.14 -38.70 118.88
C ALA A 518 -32.30 -37.78 119.30
N HIS A 519 -33.34 -37.68 118.47
CA HIS A 519 -34.52 -36.85 118.72
C HIS A 519 -35.39 -37.40 119.88
N GLU A 520 -35.53 -38.72 120.02
CA GLU A 520 -36.20 -39.33 121.18
C GLU A 520 -35.44 -39.09 122.49
N SER A 521 -34.11 -39.13 122.46
CA SER A 521 -33.25 -38.84 123.61
C SER A 521 -33.40 -37.39 124.09
N GLU A 522 -33.53 -36.46 123.14
CA GLU A 522 -33.73 -35.03 123.41
C GLU A 522 -35.14 -34.74 124.00
N GLN A 523 -36.19 -35.45 123.56
CA GLN A 523 -37.55 -35.34 124.12
C GLN A 523 -37.64 -35.84 125.57
N LEU A 524 -36.88 -36.87 125.94
CA LEU A 524 -36.78 -37.37 127.31
C LEU A 524 -36.00 -36.41 128.22
N GLN A 525 -34.95 -35.76 127.69
CA GLN A 525 -34.22 -34.71 128.40
C GLN A 525 -35.07 -33.44 128.63
N TRP A 526 -35.93 -33.07 127.67
CA TRP A 526 -36.87 -31.95 127.79
C TRP A 526 -37.97 -32.16 128.85
N ARG A 527 -38.42 -33.41 129.09
CA ARG A 527 -39.38 -33.74 130.16
C ARG A 527 -38.80 -33.58 131.56
N VAL A 528 -37.49 -33.81 131.72
CA VAL A 528 -36.76 -33.59 132.98
C VAL A 528 -36.49 -32.09 133.20
N LYS A 529 -36.22 -31.36 132.11
CA LYS A 529 -35.95 -29.91 132.14
C LYS A 529 -37.22 -29.06 132.36
N SER A 530 -38.37 -29.43 131.76
CA SER A 530 -39.60 -28.63 131.86
C SER A 530 -40.35 -28.70 133.20
N LEU A 531 -40.07 -29.68 134.05
CA LEU A 531 -40.55 -29.72 135.45
C LEU A 531 -39.72 -28.83 136.39
N THR A 532 -38.47 -28.55 136.04
CA THR A 532 -37.52 -27.82 136.90
C THR A 532 -37.44 -26.33 136.51
N GLU A 533 -37.66 -25.99 135.24
CA GLU A 533 -37.66 -24.61 134.73
C GLU A 533 -39.07 -23.96 134.68
N GLN A 534 -40.06 -24.52 135.40
CA GLN A 534 -41.25 -23.77 135.84
C GLN A 534 -40.94 -22.74 136.94
N LEU A 535 -39.67 -22.58 137.33
CA LEU A 535 -39.24 -21.71 138.41
C LEU A 535 -38.71 -20.33 138.01
N GLN A 536 -38.46 -19.99 136.73
CA GLN A 536 -38.17 -18.60 136.37
C GLN A 536 -38.23 -18.32 134.87
N ARG A 537 -38.70 -17.10 134.57
CA ARG A 537 -39.30 -16.61 133.32
C ARG A 537 -38.30 -16.14 132.24
N LYS A 538 -38.79 -16.24 130.98
CA LYS A 538 -38.81 -15.27 129.83
C LYS A 538 -37.49 -14.62 129.38
N GLU A 539 -37.19 -14.37 128.10
CA GLU A 539 -37.84 -14.53 126.79
C GLU A 539 -36.75 -14.33 125.68
N PRO A 540 -37.02 -14.70 124.41
CA PRO A 540 -36.13 -14.60 123.25
C PRO A 540 -36.58 -13.54 122.20
N THR A 541 -35.81 -13.37 121.11
CA THR A 541 -36.18 -12.84 119.76
C THR A 541 -34.90 -12.80 118.89
N SER A 542 -34.84 -12.87 117.56
CA SER A 542 -35.57 -13.44 116.41
C SER A 542 -35.07 -12.67 115.16
N ASN A 543 -35.05 -13.31 113.98
CA ASN A 543 -35.17 -12.71 112.63
C ASN A 543 -34.00 -11.85 112.08
N ASP A 544 -33.70 -11.68 110.78
CA ASP A 544 -34.32 -11.96 109.45
C ASP A 544 -33.16 -11.94 108.39
N ALA A 545 -33.08 -12.82 107.38
CA ALA A 545 -33.62 -12.77 106.00
C ALA A 545 -32.95 -11.80 104.97
N TYR A 546 -32.32 -12.40 103.91
CA TYR A 546 -32.17 -12.02 102.47
C TYR A 546 -31.56 -10.63 102.08
N PRO A 547 -31.23 -10.25 100.81
CA PRO A 547 -31.59 -10.81 99.48
C PRO A 547 -30.52 -10.77 98.32
N LEU A 548 -30.91 -11.36 97.19
CA LEU A 548 -30.37 -11.22 95.83
C LEU A 548 -30.94 -9.98 95.12
N GLU A 549 -30.10 -9.13 94.50
CA GLU A 549 -30.53 -8.11 93.52
C GLU A 549 -29.34 -7.59 92.65
N LYS A 550 -29.39 -7.81 91.33
CA LYS A 550 -29.25 -6.78 90.27
C LYS A 550 -29.09 -7.38 88.87
N MET A 551 -30.16 -7.24 88.09
CA MET A 551 -30.18 -7.27 86.63
C MET A 551 -31.08 -6.09 86.19
N VAL A 552 -30.91 -5.60 84.97
CA VAL A 552 -31.82 -4.72 84.17
C VAL A 552 -31.53 -3.21 84.15
N SER A 553 -30.94 -2.75 83.04
CA SER A 553 -31.49 -1.67 82.21
C SER A 553 -31.11 -1.89 80.74
N LEU A 554 -32.04 -1.73 79.79
CA LEU A 554 -31.80 -1.86 78.35
C LEU A 554 -31.28 -0.53 77.78
N PRO A 555 -30.30 -0.52 76.86
CA PRO A 555 -29.69 0.71 76.39
C PRO A 555 -30.68 1.56 75.57
N SER A 556 -30.79 2.85 75.91
CA SER A 556 -31.71 3.82 75.30
C SER A 556 -31.10 4.64 74.16
N SER A 557 -29.77 4.71 74.08
CA SER A 557 -29.04 5.43 73.02
C SER A 557 -27.86 4.62 72.48
N VAL A 558 -27.30 5.05 71.35
CA VAL A 558 -26.09 4.45 70.74
C VAL A 558 -24.89 4.55 71.71
N ALA A 559 -24.79 5.66 72.45
CA ALA A 559 -23.75 5.83 73.47
C ALA A 559 -23.95 4.89 74.66
N ASP A 560 -25.18 4.73 75.14
CA ASP A 560 -25.50 3.80 76.24
C ASP A 560 -25.21 2.35 75.84
N ALA A 561 -25.54 1.98 74.60
CA ALA A 561 -25.25 0.64 74.07
C ALA A 561 -23.73 0.38 73.98
N LEU A 562 -22.95 1.38 73.56
CA LEU A 562 -21.49 1.29 73.52
C LEU A 562 -20.89 1.14 74.92
N GLN A 563 -21.34 1.96 75.86
CA GLN A 563 -20.87 1.93 77.24
C GLN A 563 -21.20 0.58 77.90
N LEU A 564 -22.46 0.15 77.82
CA LEU A 564 -22.91 -1.11 78.40
C LEU A 564 -22.12 -2.31 77.85
N ALA A 565 -21.81 -2.32 76.55
CA ALA A 565 -21.07 -3.44 75.96
C ALA A 565 -19.62 -3.48 76.44
N THR A 566 -18.97 -2.32 76.56
CA THR A 566 -17.60 -2.25 77.08
C THR A 566 -17.50 -2.57 78.57
N GLU A 567 -18.55 -2.30 79.36
CA GLU A 567 -18.63 -2.69 80.77
C GLU A 567 -18.98 -4.17 80.95
N ALA A 568 -19.81 -4.74 80.07
CA ALA A 568 -20.18 -6.16 80.11
C ALA A 568 -19.05 -7.08 79.62
N PHE A 569 -18.24 -6.64 78.65
CA PHE A 569 -17.18 -7.45 78.05
C PHE A 569 -15.80 -6.75 78.05
N PRO A 570 -15.31 -6.24 79.19
CA PRO A 570 -14.10 -5.40 79.26
C PRO A 570 -12.81 -6.15 78.88
N LYS A 571 -12.83 -7.49 78.96
CA LYS A 571 -11.70 -8.33 78.53
C LYS A 571 -11.67 -8.58 77.02
N LYS A 572 -12.76 -8.31 76.28
CA LYS A 572 -12.91 -8.65 74.86
C LYS A 572 -13.05 -7.42 73.94
N ILE A 573 -13.80 -6.40 74.37
CA ILE A 573 -14.01 -5.17 73.62
C ILE A 573 -13.69 -3.94 74.49
N ILE A 574 -13.10 -2.92 73.88
CA ILE A 574 -12.82 -1.63 74.53
C ILE A 574 -13.11 -0.48 73.57
N ALA A 575 -13.71 0.61 74.05
CA ALA A 575 -14.00 1.79 73.25
C ALA A 575 -13.00 2.91 73.54
N LEU A 576 -12.48 3.52 72.48
CA LEU A 576 -11.66 4.72 72.59
C LEU A 576 -12.53 5.97 72.84
N PRO A 577 -11.99 7.05 73.42
CA PRO A 577 -12.72 8.30 73.61
C PRO A 577 -13.36 8.84 72.32
N GLU A 578 -12.72 8.63 71.16
CA GLU A 578 -13.26 8.98 69.84
C GLU A 578 -14.53 8.19 69.49
N ALA A 579 -14.59 6.91 69.87
CA ALA A 579 -15.77 6.07 69.65
C ALA A 579 -16.95 6.52 70.52
N VAL A 580 -16.68 6.92 71.77
CA VAL A 580 -17.71 7.48 72.66
C VAL A 580 -18.24 8.81 72.11
N ARG A 581 -17.35 9.72 71.67
CA ARG A 581 -17.75 11.00 71.06
C ARG A 581 -18.60 10.81 69.79
N SER A 582 -18.22 9.87 68.93
CA SER A 582 -18.99 9.57 67.70
C SER A 582 -20.35 8.92 67.99
N ALA A 583 -20.44 8.08 69.03
CA ALA A 583 -21.70 7.48 69.47
C ALA A 583 -22.67 8.52 70.04
N GLN A 584 -22.17 9.47 70.84
CA GLN A 584 -22.97 10.59 71.36
C GLN A 584 -23.47 11.52 70.24
N ALA A 585 -22.65 11.76 69.21
CA ALA A 585 -23.04 12.58 68.07
C ALA A 585 -24.08 11.90 67.15
N HIS A 586 -24.26 10.58 67.23
CA HIS A 586 -25.13 9.81 66.34
C HIS A 586 -26.54 9.59 66.93
N ALA A 587 -27.24 10.69 67.24
CA ALA A 587 -28.55 10.68 67.88
C ALA A 587 -29.67 9.98 67.08
N SER A 588 -29.50 9.80 65.77
CA SER A 588 -30.47 9.14 64.88
C SER A 588 -30.32 7.61 64.80
N GLY A 589 -29.31 7.02 65.46
CA GLY A 589 -29.04 5.58 65.40
C GLY A 589 -29.91 4.76 66.38
N SER A 590 -30.18 3.50 66.02
CA SER A 590 -30.93 2.58 66.89
C SER A 590 -30.04 2.02 68.01
N ALA A 591 -30.43 2.23 69.27
CA ALA A 591 -29.73 1.69 70.43
C ALA A 591 -29.72 0.16 70.44
N ASN A 592 -30.84 -0.47 70.07
CA ASN A 592 -30.94 -1.93 70.01
C ASN A 592 -30.05 -2.52 68.90
N GLU A 593 -30.01 -1.89 67.72
CA GLU A 593 -29.13 -2.36 66.63
C GLU A 593 -27.65 -2.21 66.99
N THR A 594 -27.29 -1.09 67.61
CA THR A 594 -25.93 -0.87 68.14
C THR A 594 -25.55 -1.96 69.15
N TRP A 595 -26.45 -2.26 70.10
CA TRP A 595 -26.24 -3.31 71.10
C TRP A 595 -26.01 -4.69 70.46
N GLN A 596 -26.83 -5.07 69.48
CA GLN A 596 -26.70 -6.37 68.80
C GLN A 596 -25.37 -6.48 68.04
N ILE A 597 -24.93 -5.41 67.37
CA ILE A 597 -23.63 -5.41 66.67
C ILE A 597 -22.48 -5.53 67.68
N LEU A 598 -22.50 -4.78 68.77
CA LEU A 598 -21.45 -4.81 69.78
C LEU A 598 -21.39 -6.16 70.53
N LEU A 599 -22.56 -6.73 70.84
CA LEU A 599 -22.65 -8.08 71.39
C LEU A 599 -22.04 -9.09 70.43
N GLY A 600 -22.37 -9.01 69.13
CA GLY A 600 -21.78 -9.84 68.09
C GLY A 600 -20.25 -9.69 67.99
N LEU A 601 -19.71 -8.47 68.13
CA LEU A 601 -18.25 -8.29 68.19
C LEU A 601 -17.64 -9.04 69.38
N ALA A 602 -18.25 -8.98 70.56
CA ALA A 602 -17.72 -9.60 71.78
C ALA A 602 -17.91 -11.12 71.86
N THR A 603 -19.03 -11.64 71.36
CA THR A 603 -19.39 -13.07 71.51
C THR A 603 -19.09 -13.90 70.28
N VAL A 604 -19.01 -13.27 69.09
CA VAL A 604 -18.76 -13.97 67.83
C VAL A 604 -17.42 -13.57 67.22
N LEU A 605 -17.18 -12.27 66.96
CA LEU A 605 -15.93 -11.87 66.27
C LEU A 605 -14.70 -12.10 67.14
N HIS A 606 -14.77 -11.77 68.43
CA HIS A 606 -13.63 -11.93 69.34
C HIS A 606 -13.15 -13.39 69.44
N PRO A 607 -14.02 -14.40 69.67
CA PRO A 607 -13.59 -15.80 69.58
C PRO A 607 -13.09 -16.21 68.20
N LEU A 608 -13.69 -15.73 67.10
CA LEU A 608 -13.20 -16.03 65.76
C LEU A 608 -11.78 -15.47 65.50
N CYS A 609 -11.43 -14.36 66.14
CA CYS A 609 -10.11 -13.74 66.02
C CYS A 609 -9.06 -14.34 66.98
N PHE A 610 -9.44 -14.65 68.22
CA PHE A 610 -8.47 -14.93 69.29
C PHE A 610 -8.64 -16.29 69.98
N SER A 611 -9.70 -17.04 69.68
CA SER A 611 -9.87 -18.39 70.22
C SER A 611 -9.56 -19.42 69.14
N ASP A 612 -8.87 -20.49 69.52
CA ASP A 612 -8.70 -21.70 68.69
C ASP A 612 -10.02 -22.48 68.65
N ASN A 613 -11.03 -21.89 67.99
CA ASN A 613 -12.34 -22.49 67.85
C ASN A 613 -12.46 -23.21 66.48
N PRO A 614 -12.90 -24.48 66.42
CA PRO A 614 -12.80 -25.32 65.21
C PRO A 614 -13.73 -24.92 64.05
N GLU A 615 -14.68 -23.99 64.24
CA GLU A 615 -15.64 -23.58 63.20
C GLU A 615 -15.13 -22.47 62.26
N LYS A 616 -13.81 -22.45 61.96
CA LYS A 616 -13.21 -21.57 60.94
C LYS A 616 -13.38 -22.15 59.53
N ASP A 617 -14.62 -22.50 59.15
CA ASP A 617 -14.91 -22.88 57.77
C ASP A 617 -15.37 -21.65 56.98
N GLY A 618 -14.50 -21.19 56.07
CA GLY A 618 -14.69 -19.99 55.24
C GLY A 618 -14.09 -18.69 55.80
N SER A 619 -14.22 -17.60 55.04
CA SER A 619 -13.72 -16.27 55.44
C SER A 619 -14.38 -15.78 56.73
N ILE A 620 -13.62 -15.17 57.65
CA ILE A 620 -14.11 -14.57 58.91
C ILE A 620 -15.32 -13.65 58.65
N THR A 621 -15.35 -12.94 57.53
CA THR A 621 -16.47 -12.06 57.12
C THR A 621 -17.76 -12.83 56.88
N ASP A 622 -17.68 -14.00 56.25
CA ASP A 622 -18.84 -14.80 55.85
C ASP A 622 -19.39 -15.55 57.06
N THR A 623 -18.51 -16.10 57.91
CA THR A 623 -18.90 -16.73 59.18
C THR A 623 -19.53 -15.71 60.14
N TYR A 624 -18.96 -14.51 60.27
CA TYR A 624 -19.56 -13.45 61.08
C TYR A 624 -20.94 -13.03 60.56
N LYS A 625 -21.10 -12.88 59.24
CA LYS A 625 -22.39 -12.55 58.62
C LYS A 625 -23.40 -13.69 58.80
N ARG A 626 -23.00 -14.94 58.70
CA ARG A 626 -23.88 -16.10 58.92
C ARG A 626 -24.40 -16.15 60.35
N MET A 627 -23.52 -15.92 61.34
CA MET A 627 -23.88 -16.01 62.76
C MET A 627 -24.64 -14.79 63.29
N THR A 628 -24.29 -13.58 62.84
CA THR A 628 -24.89 -12.33 63.37
C THR A 628 -25.89 -11.68 62.41
N GLY A 629 -25.84 -12.05 61.12
CA GLY A 629 -26.58 -11.42 60.04
C GLY A 629 -26.02 -10.05 59.61
N TYR A 630 -24.96 -9.52 60.22
CA TYR A 630 -24.41 -8.21 59.89
C TYR A 630 -23.20 -8.32 58.95
N ASP A 631 -23.09 -7.37 58.02
CA ASP A 631 -21.96 -7.34 57.08
C ASP A 631 -20.70 -6.80 57.77
N LEU A 632 -19.67 -7.65 57.85
CA LEU A 632 -18.33 -7.28 58.29
C LEU A 632 -17.44 -6.97 57.09
N SER A 633 -16.75 -5.82 57.12
CA SER A 633 -15.79 -5.42 56.09
C SER A 633 -14.42 -5.23 56.73
N LEU A 634 -13.42 -6.02 56.32
CA LEU A 634 -12.05 -5.97 56.87
C LEU A 634 -11.12 -5.03 56.07
N ARG A 635 -11.53 -4.59 54.88
CA ARG A 635 -10.74 -3.73 53.99
C ARG A 635 -11.62 -2.62 53.41
N GLU A 636 -11.02 -1.46 53.16
CA GLU A 636 -11.65 -0.34 52.46
C GLU A 636 -11.43 -0.41 50.94
N SER A 637 -12.26 0.31 50.18
CA SER A 637 -12.16 0.32 48.72
C SER A 637 -10.84 0.97 48.25
N LYS A 638 -10.30 0.47 47.12
CA LYS A 638 -9.03 0.98 46.53
C LYS A 638 -9.04 2.50 46.36
N ALA A 639 -10.15 3.06 45.88
CA ALA A 639 -10.34 4.51 45.71
C ALA A 639 -10.32 5.32 47.02
N THR A 640 -10.67 4.71 48.17
CA THR A 640 -10.57 5.34 49.49
C THR A 640 -9.13 5.32 50.02
N ASN A 641 -8.38 4.25 49.72
CA ASN A 641 -6.99 4.08 50.17
C ASN A 641 -6.00 5.00 49.43
N ASP A 642 -6.36 5.51 48.24
CA ASP A 642 -5.52 6.42 47.45
C ASP A 642 -5.55 7.89 47.95
N VAL A 643 -6.42 8.23 48.91
CA VAL A 643 -6.52 9.60 49.47
C VAL A 643 -5.96 9.66 50.90
N PRO A 644 -4.81 10.35 51.13
CA PRO A 644 -4.13 10.36 52.43
C PRO A 644 -4.98 10.86 53.61
N ALA A 645 -5.93 11.76 53.37
CA ALA A 645 -6.83 12.25 54.41
C ALA A 645 -7.80 11.16 54.95
N TYR A 646 -8.31 10.29 54.07
CA TYR A 646 -9.22 9.22 54.46
C TYR A 646 -8.50 8.07 55.18
N VAL A 647 -7.25 7.81 54.79
CA VAL A 647 -6.36 6.88 55.51
C VAL A 647 -6.04 7.43 56.91
N ARG A 648 -5.73 8.73 57.03
CA ARG A 648 -5.51 9.36 58.35
C ARG A 648 -6.74 9.27 59.27
N ALA A 649 -7.95 9.46 58.73
CA ALA A 649 -9.19 9.38 59.51
C ALA A 649 -9.45 7.98 60.11
N ARG A 650 -8.80 6.92 59.60
CA ARG A 650 -8.90 5.53 60.06
C ARG A 650 -7.73 5.09 60.94
N ARG A 651 -6.79 5.98 61.27
CA ARG A 651 -5.74 5.73 62.27
C ARG A 651 -6.18 6.25 63.64
N ARG A 652 -5.94 5.46 64.68
CA ARG A 652 -6.14 5.86 66.09
C ARG A 652 -4.88 5.54 66.89
N THR A 653 -4.74 6.16 68.06
CA THR A 653 -3.67 5.81 69.00
C THR A 653 -4.27 5.01 70.14
N TYR A 654 -3.73 3.83 70.42
CA TYR A 654 -4.11 2.98 71.55
C TYR A 654 -2.84 2.44 72.21
N GLU A 655 -2.72 2.66 73.53
CA GLU A 655 -1.52 2.30 74.32
C GLU A 655 -0.19 2.77 73.68
N GLY A 656 -0.16 4.01 73.19
CA GLY A 656 1.01 4.61 72.54
C GLY A 656 1.33 4.08 71.13
N ARG A 657 0.54 3.14 70.61
CA ARG A 657 0.70 2.54 69.28
C ARG A 657 -0.36 3.08 68.31
N ILE A 658 0.01 3.25 67.05
CA ILE A 658 -0.95 3.60 65.99
C ILE A 658 -1.65 2.32 65.53
N ILE A 659 -2.97 2.28 65.67
CA ILE A 659 -3.84 1.18 65.21
C ILE A 659 -4.68 1.62 64.02
N ASP A 660 -4.99 0.68 63.13
CA ASP A 660 -5.85 0.90 61.96
C ASP A 660 -7.26 0.37 62.23
N ILE A 661 -8.23 1.27 62.26
CA ILE A 661 -9.66 0.96 62.49
C ILE A 661 -10.44 0.86 61.17
N THR A 662 -9.76 0.60 60.06
CA THR A 662 -10.38 0.32 58.76
C THR A 662 -11.48 -0.77 58.83
N PRO A 663 -11.28 -1.89 59.55
CA PRO A 663 -12.33 -2.89 59.74
C PRO A 663 -13.60 -2.30 60.38
N HIS A 664 -14.77 -2.66 59.85
CA HIS A 664 -16.03 -2.18 60.41
C HIS A 664 -17.23 -3.08 60.10
N VAL A 665 -18.25 -3.00 60.97
CA VAL A 665 -19.56 -3.63 60.76
C VAL A 665 -20.59 -2.59 60.31
N LYS A 666 -21.44 -2.98 59.35
CA LYS A 666 -22.54 -2.18 58.83
C LYS A 666 -23.87 -2.44 59.54
N GLY A 667 -24.48 -1.39 60.09
CA GLY A 667 -25.89 -1.40 60.50
C GLY A 667 -26.84 -1.35 59.30
N ARG A 668 -28.01 -1.96 59.44
CA ARG A 668 -29.07 -2.06 58.45
C ARG A 668 -29.99 -0.84 58.45
N SER A 669 -30.12 -0.17 59.59
CA SER A 669 -31.07 0.94 59.76
C SER A 669 -30.39 2.31 59.62
N GLY A 670 -31.11 3.27 59.03
CA GLY A 670 -30.67 4.66 58.87
C GLY A 670 -30.79 5.18 57.44
N LYS A 671 -30.90 6.51 57.28
CA LYS A 671 -30.90 7.14 55.95
C LYS A 671 -29.53 6.92 55.29
N ARG A 672 -29.50 6.90 53.95
CA ARG A 672 -28.27 6.70 53.18
C ARG A 672 -27.24 7.80 53.52
N GLY A 673 -26.15 7.42 54.19
CA GLY A 673 -25.11 8.33 54.71
C GLY A 673 -25.08 8.41 56.25
N GLU A 674 -26.18 8.09 56.91
CA GLU A 674 -26.36 8.08 58.37
C GLU A 674 -26.52 6.65 58.92
N THR A 675 -26.31 5.62 58.08
CA THR A 675 -26.35 4.23 58.53
C THR A 675 -25.20 3.97 59.51
N LEU A 676 -25.51 3.33 60.64
CA LEU A 676 -24.55 3.02 61.69
C LEU A 676 -23.34 2.23 61.15
N ARG A 677 -22.13 2.68 61.50
CA ARG A 677 -20.86 1.99 61.26
C ARG A 677 -20.07 1.92 62.55
N VAL A 678 -19.69 0.69 62.92
CA VAL A 678 -18.79 0.44 64.05
C VAL A 678 -17.43 0.05 63.50
N HIS A 679 -16.49 0.99 63.53
CA HIS A 679 -15.11 0.81 63.10
C HIS A 679 -14.22 0.42 64.28
N PHE A 680 -13.37 -0.58 64.08
CA PHE A 680 -12.55 -1.16 65.12
C PHE A 680 -11.23 -1.71 64.57
N ALA A 681 -10.28 -1.93 65.47
CA ALA A 681 -9.07 -2.68 65.21
C ALA A 681 -9.09 -3.98 66.02
N ILE A 682 -8.51 -5.03 65.45
CA ILE A 682 -8.23 -6.29 66.15
C ILE A 682 -6.81 -6.13 66.70
N ASP A 683 -6.65 -5.89 68.01
CA ASP A 683 -5.33 -5.76 68.64
C ASP A 683 -4.87 -7.11 69.18
N GLU A 684 -4.05 -7.80 68.38
CA GLU A 684 -3.46 -9.09 68.75
C GLU A 684 -2.64 -9.02 70.04
N LYS A 685 -2.02 -7.87 70.35
CA LYS A 685 -1.19 -7.75 71.55
C LYS A 685 -1.99 -7.81 72.85
N THR A 686 -3.18 -7.24 72.87
CA THR A 686 -4.06 -7.26 74.05
C THR A 686 -5.19 -8.27 73.93
N GLU A 687 -5.26 -8.99 72.81
CA GLU A 687 -6.36 -9.88 72.40
C GLU A 687 -7.73 -9.23 72.58
N ARG A 688 -7.85 -7.96 72.15
CA ARG A 688 -9.08 -7.18 72.26
C ARG A 688 -9.48 -6.57 70.93
N ILE A 689 -10.78 -6.41 70.76
CA ILE A 689 -11.36 -5.59 69.69
C ILE A 689 -11.47 -4.14 70.20
N VAL A 690 -10.67 -3.26 69.61
CA VAL A 690 -10.56 -1.84 70.00
C VAL A 690 -11.45 -1.00 69.08
N ILE A 691 -12.55 -0.48 69.61
CA ILE A 691 -13.52 0.32 68.86
C ILE A 691 -13.05 1.77 68.79
N GLY A 692 -12.85 2.27 67.57
CA GLY A 692 -12.33 3.62 67.31
C GLY A 692 -13.33 4.61 66.70
N HIS A 693 -14.50 4.12 66.27
CA HIS A 693 -15.64 4.96 65.87
C HIS A 693 -16.94 4.14 65.89
N CYS A 694 -18.03 4.69 66.44
CA CYS A 694 -19.33 4.03 66.51
C CYS A 694 -20.44 5.05 66.21
N GLY A 695 -20.86 5.16 64.95
CA GLY A 695 -21.81 6.21 64.55
C GLY A 695 -22.02 6.29 63.04
N ALA A 696 -22.38 7.47 62.53
CA ALA A 696 -22.54 7.69 61.09
C ALA A 696 -21.27 7.34 60.29
N HIS A 697 -21.42 7.14 58.99
CA HIS A 697 -20.34 6.70 58.11
C HIS A 697 -19.17 7.71 58.05
N LEU A 698 -17.92 7.23 58.12
CA LEU A 698 -16.72 8.07 57.91
C LEU A 698 -16.55 8.45 56.43
N ASP A 699 -15.95 9.60 56.13
CA ASP A 699 -15.78 10.02 54.72
C ASP A 699 -14.96 9.02 53.88
N THR A 700 -15.39 8.85 52.63
CA THR A 700 -14.79 8.00 51.60
C THR A 700 -14.77 8.73 50.25
N ALA A 701 -14.03 8.22 49.27
CA ALA A 701 -13.99 8.80 47.93
C ALA A 701 -15.39 8.87 47.25
N GLY A 702 -16.30 7.95 47.60
CA GLY A 702 -17.69 7.95 47.13
C GLY A 702 -18.60 8.99 47.81
N THR A 703 -18.20 9.56 48.94
CA THR A 703 -18.99 10.56 49.69
C THR A 703 -18.95 11.95 49.03
N LYS A 704 -18.00 12.21 48.10
CA LYS A 704 -17.85 13.50 47.38
C LYS A 704 -18.63 13.63 46.07
N ARG A 705 -19.36 12.60 45.60
CA ARG A 705 -20.34 12.73 44.51
C ARG A 705 -21.74 12.96 45.09
N LYS A 706 -21.96 14.13 45.70
CA LYS A 706 -23.27 14.77 45.93
C LYS A 706 -23.03 16.09 46.65
N GLY A 707 -22.68 17.04 45.81
CA GLY A 707 -22.30 18.42 46.08
C GLY A 707 -22.01 19.16 44.77
N PHE A 708 -22.62 18.71 43.68
CA PHE A 708 -23.49 19.47 42.79
C PHE A 708 -24.70 18.58 42.50
#